data_AF-A0A7J6TKX6-F1
#
_entry.id   AF-A0A7J6TKX6-F1
#
_cell.length_a   1.000
_cell.length_b   1.000
_cell.length_c   1.000
_cell.angle_alpha   90.00
_cell.angle_beta   90.00
_cell.angle_gamma   90.00
#
_symmetry.space_group_name_H-M   'P 1'
#
loop_
_entity.id
_entity.type
_entity.pdbx_description
1 polymer ?
#
loop_
_entity_poly.entity_id
_entity_poly.type
_entity_poly.pdbx_seq_one_letter_code
_entity_poly.pdbx_strand_id
1 'polypeptide(L)'
;MDPGKQPPVPPPGMMPPGFPAPPPPPPGMAGMMPPPPPGFPMPPPPAMMAGVPTGAPVPMQGVLPGGKSREDIMDEKARKWQALNQKRYSDKRRFGGAQAGGPMGAEQKPDMPPETIRKIIKDHGNMSQKKFRHDKRVYLGALKYVPHAVYKLLENMPMPWEQAREVSVVYHNTGAISFVADVPRVIEPVYVAQWGTMWLAMRREKRDRRHFKRMRFPPFDDEEPILDYADNIMDVEPTEPVQLQLDEDEDEPVMDWFYDRNPLMPSDDGEAAPSQRQVNGTSYRKWRLSLAQMSVLYRLAGQLISDLVDRNYFYLFDLEAFKTAKALNMAIPGGPKFEPLYRDMYEEDEDWNEFNDINKIIIRNQVRTEYRIAFPYLYNSRPRSVYAAKYHAPHCCYVKQDDPDLPPYVYDAVINPLPMQKADEGDDDKMLDDAEDENEGEYDISDVFMPQGVDPFLSTTPLYTDDTASGIDLLWAPHPFNKRSGRTRRAQDIPLVGEWFKEHCPPEYPVKVRVSYQKLLKCWVLNSLHNRPPKSLKKRNLVAECHKLKFFNRTQLDWVEVGLQVCRQGYNMLSLLIQRKNLSYLHLDYNFNLKPIKTLTTKERKKSRFGNAFHLCREILRLTKLVVDSNVQYRLGNIDGFQLADGLQYIFSHVGQLTGMYRYKYRLMRQVRMCKDLKHLVYYRFNSGAVGKGPGCGFWAPMWRVWLFFLRGIVPLLERWLSNLLARQFEGRVTKGIAKTVTKQRVEAHFDLELRAAVMHDILDMMPESVKANKARTILQHLSEAWRCWKANVPWKVPGLAAPIENMILKYVKAKADWWTNSTYYNRERIKRGATVDKTLCKKNLGRLTRLWLKNEQERQHAYRKDGPYISGEDGVAIYTNTVHWLESRKFSPIPFPPLNYKHDTKLLILALERLKENYAAKARLNQTQREELSLIEQAYDNPHEALSRIKRHLLTMRAFKEVSIEFNDQYLYLVPIYDIDPLEKITDAYLDQYLWLEADQRMLFPNWVKPSDSEPPPLLVYKVCCGVNNMTNVWDTSNNETLVMVTTQYSKLAEKIDLTLLNRLLRLIVDHNIADYMSGKNNVNINFKDMNHINGYGIIRGLQFSSFVFQYYALVVDLLVLGLTRASDIAGPPRMPNEFMQFTDLATEQRHPIRLYCRYVDQVHILFRFTDEEAKDLIQRFLTENPDPNNENIVGYNNKKCWPRDCRMRRIKHDVNLGRAVFWEIQN
;
A
#
# COMPACT_ATOMS: atom_id res chain seq x y z
N MET A 1 43.13 15.11 -6.95
CA MET A 1 43.15 15.73 -8.29
C MET A 1 41.78 16.27 -8.57
N ASP A 2 41.76 17.56 -8.87
CA ASP A 2 40.62 18.44 -9.07
C ASP A 2 39.63 17.99 -10.17
N PRO A 3 38.45 18.62 -10.24
CA PRO A 3 37.21 18.04 -10.70
C PRO A 3 36.80 18.58 -12.07
N GLY A 4 35.68 18.09 -12.58
CA GLY A 4 34.94 18.79 -13.62
C GLY A 4 34.96 18.12 -14.98
N LYS A 5 33.84 17.47 -15.30
CA LYS A 5 33.02 17.73 -16.49
C LYS A 5 31.87 16.72 -16.54
N GLN A 6 30.68 17.18 -16.17
CA GLN A 6 29.45 16.54 -16.63
C GLN A 6 29.35 16.72 -18.15
N PRO A 7 28.88 15.71 -18.91
CA PRO A 7 28.58 15.91 -20.32
C PRO A 7 27.35 16.82 -20.48
N PRO A 8 27.28 17.64 -21.55
CA PRO A 8 26.21 18.60 -21.73
C PRO A 8 24.86 17.91 -21.99
N VAL A 9 23.81 18.49 -21.42
CA VAL A 9 22.40 18.15 -21.68
C VAL A 9 22.08 18.46 -23.16
N PRO A 10 21.45 17.54 -23.92
CA PRO A 10 21.10 17.82 -25.31
C PRO A 10 19.96 18.85 -25.40
N PRO A 11 19.93 19.71 -26.43
CA PRO A 11 18.86 20.67 -26.64
C PRO A 11 17.52 19.95 -26.91
N PRO A 12 16.38 20.59 -26.57
CA PRO A 12 15.07 19.94 -26.65
C PRO A 12 14.69 19.73 -28.13
N GLY A 13 14.79 18.50 -28.63
CA GLY A 13 14.34 18.20 -30.00
C GLY A 13 14.75 16.90 -30.68
N MET A 14 15.51 15.98 -30.08
CA MET A 14 15.93 14.74 -30.76
C MET A 14 15.40 13.48 -30.08
N MET A 15 14.57 12.71 -30.82
CA MET A 15 14.19 11.34 -30.49
C MET A 15 15.30 10.35 -30.94
N PRO A 16 15.54 9.24 -30.23
CA PRO A 16 16.43 8.17 -30.68
C PRO A 16 15.83 7.37 -31.87
N PRO A 17 16.66 6.79 -32.75
CA PRO A 17 16.23 6.22 -34.04
C PRO A 17 15.50 4.87 -33.86
N GLY A 18 14.33 4.72 -34.48
CA GLY A 18 13.60 3.43 -34.50
C GLY A 18 12.10 3.45 -34.79
N PHE A 19 11.46 4.61 -35.03
CA PHE A 19 10.06 4.70 -35.46
C PHE A 19 9.94 5.42 -36.82
N PRO A 20 9.14 4.92 -37.77
CA PRO A 20 8.98 5.55 -39.08
C PRO A 20 8.26 6.90 -38.98
N ALA A 21 8.79 7.90 -39.69
CA ALA A 21 8.22 9.24 -39.78
C ALA A 21 6.90 9.25 -40.59
N PRO A 22 5.91 10.08 -40.22
CA PRO A 22 4.75 10.33 -41.07
C PRO A 22 5.15 11.18 -42.31
N PRO A 23 4.46 11.04 -43.46
CA PRO A 23 4.82 11.74 -44.69
C PRO A 23 4.55 13.25 -44.61
N PRO A 24 5.23 14.08 -45.44
CA PRO A 24 5.13 15.54 -45.39
C PRO A 24 3.82 16.06 -46.01
N PRO A 25 3.32 17.24 -45.59
CA PRO A 25 2.20 17.90 -46.24
C PRO A 25 2.65 18.62 -47.54
N PRO A 26 1.77 18.73 -48.55
CA PRO A 26 2.06 19.48 -49.78
C PRO A 26 1.99 21.01 -49.56
N PRO A 27 2.67 21.82 -50.39
CA PRO A 27 2.91 23.23 -50.11
C PRO A 27 1.83 24.16 -50.69
N GLY A 28 1.37 25.11 -49.86
CA GLY A 28 0.96 26.46 -50.25
C GLY A 28 -0.32 26.64 -51.09
N MET A 29 -1.44 26.97 -50.45
CA MET A 29 -2.43 27.89 -51.00
C MET A 29 -3.05 28.74 -49.88
N ALA A 30 -2.97 30.05 -50.04
CA ALA A 30 -3.62 31.03 -49.20
C ALA A 30 -5.16 30.88 -49.29
N GLY A 31 -5.82 31.00 -48.12
CA GLY A 31 -7.26 31.28 -47.99
C GLY A 31 -8.23 30.18 -48.45
N MET A 32 -8.81 29.42 -47.50
CA MET A 32 -10.21 28.92 -47.52
C MET A 32 -10.49 28.01 -46.29
N MET A 33 -11.68 28.15 -45.70
CA MET A 33 -12.20 27.33 -44.59
C MET A 33 -12.56 25.89 -45.04
N PRO A 34 -12.38 24.84 -44.21
CA PRO A 34 -12.88 23.49 -44.49
C PRO A 34 -14.38 23.29 -44.15
N PRO A 35 -15.10 22.36 -44.83
CA PRO A 35 -16.56 22.21 -44.76
C PRO A 35 -17.06 21.33 -43.59
N PRO A 36 -18.36 21.42 -43.20
CA PRO A 36 -18.94 20.65 -42.09
C PRO A 36 -19.41 19.21 -42.47
N PRO A 37 -19.52 18.26 -41.51
CA PRO A 37 -19.96 16.87 -41.73
C PRO A 37 -21.49 16.71 -41.95
N PRO A 38 -21.96 15.61 -42.58
CA PRO A 38 -23.30 15.50 -43.15
C PRO A 38 -24.37 15.04 -42.13
N GLY A 39 -25.53 15.72 -42.12
CA GLY A 39 -26.69 15.28 -41.33
C GLY A 39 -27.68 16.36 -40.84
N PHE A 40 -27.48 17.64 -41.17
CA PHE A 40 -28.48 18.69 -40.97
C PHE A 40 -28.96 19.23 -42.33
N PRO A 41 -30.27 19.45 -42.53
CA PRO A 41 -30.79 20.04 -43.77
C PRO A 41 -30.24 21.48 -43.90
N MET A 42 -29.64 21.74 -45.05
CA MET A 42 -29.04 23.04 -45.38
C MET A 42 -30.08 24.17 -45.34
N PRO A 43 -29.73 25.35 -44.83
CA PRO A 43 -30.50 26.56 -45.08
C PRO A 43 -30.37 26.95 -46.57
N PRO A 44 -31.44 27.43 -47.23
CA PRO A 44 -31.36 27.85 -48.62
C PRO A 44 -30.48 29.11 -48.78
N PRO A 45 -29.88 29.31 -49.97
CA PRO A 45 -28.87 30.35 -50.20
C PRO A 45 -29.47 31.77 -50.28
N PRO A 46 -28.64 32.83 -50.14
CA PRO A 46 -29.11 34.21 -50.10
C PRO A 46 -29.50 34.67 -51.50
N ALA A 47 -30.78 34.96 -51.71
CA ALA A 47 -31.26 35.60 -52.93
C ALA A 47 -30.87 37.08 -52.93
N MET A 48 -30.13 37.48 -53.96
CA MET A 48 -30.09 38.85 -54.46
C MET A 48 -31.51 39.35 -54.76
N MET A 49 -31.69 40.65 -54.63
CA MET A 49 -32.90 41.40 -54.99
C MET A 49 -33.55 40.94 -56.31
N ALA A 50 -34.82 40.53 -56.26
CA ALA A 50 -35.84 40.77 -57.27
C ALA A 50 -37.18 40.19 -56.77
N GLY A 51 -38.30 40.88 -57.02
CA GLY A 51 -39.64 40.28 -56.88
C GLY A 51 -40.56 40.91 -55.83
N VAL A 52 -40.86 42.20 -56.01
CA VAL A 52 -42.23 42.73 -56.16
C VAL A 52 -43.37 41.69 -56.02
N PRO A 53 -44.39 41.90 -55.17
CA PRO A 53 -45.75 41.44 -55.43
C PRO A 53 -46.50 42.55 -56.16
N THR A 54 -46.55 42.43 -57.49
CA THR A 54 -47.47 43.16 -58.37
C THR A 54 -48.78 42.40 -58.37
N GLY A 55 -49.79 42.99 -57.75
CA GLY A 55 -51.19 42.64 -57.88
C GLY A 55 -51.98 43.91 -57.58
N ALA A 56 -52.16 44.71 -58.62
CA ALA A 56 -52.80 46.03 -58.61
C ALA A 56 -54.25 45.97 -58.11
N PRO A 57 -54.79 47.12 -57.70
CA PRO A 57 -55.72 47.77 -58.61
C PRO A 57 -55.32 49.22 -58.92
N VAL A 58 -55.31 49.56 -60.21
CA VAL A 58 -55.53 50.91 -60.73
C VAL A 58 -57.06 50.99 -60.94
N PRO A 59 -57.81 52.04 -60.53
CA PRO A 59 -57.59 53.46 -60.86
C PRO A 59 -57.81 54.40 -59.65
N MET A 60 -57.32 55.64 -59.59
CA MET A 60 -57.79 56.79 -60.37
C MET A 60 -56.94 58.03 -60.03
N GLN A 61 -56.94 58.97 -60.98
CA GLN A 61 -56.62 60.40 -60.79
C GLN A 61 -57.34 61.02 -59.59
N GLY A 62 -56.69 61.98 -58.93
CA GLY A 62 -57.29 62.92 -57.97
C GLY A 62 -57.77 62.25 -56.69
N VAL A 63 -57.34 62.64 -55.50
CA VAL A 63 -57.82 63.84 -54.82
C VAL A 63 -56.90 64.04 -53.61
N LEU A 64 -56.45 65.29 -53.41
CA LEU A 64 -55.82 65.76 -52.19
C LEU A 64 -56.77 65.57 -50.98
N PRO A 65 -56.38 64.88 -49.90
CA PRO A 65 -56.88 65.26 -48.58
C PRO A 65 -56.15 66.53 -48.19
N GLY A 66 -56.91 67.62 -48.15
CA GLY A 66 -56.41 68.97 -47.99
C GLY A 66 -55.56 69.20 -46.74
N GLY A 67 -54.72 70.23 -46.88
CA GLY A 67 -54.26 71.02 -45.75
C GLY A 67 -52.93 70.64 -45.11
N LYS A 68 -52.03 69.93 -45.80
CA LYS A 68 -50.65 69.77 -45.33
C LYS A 68 -49.66 70.15 -46.41
N SER A 69 -48.83 71.13 -46.09
CA SER A 69 -47.77 71.65 -46.94
C SER A 69 -46.75 70.54 -47.27
N ARG A 70 -45.94 70.74 -48.32
CA ARG A 70 -44.81 69.83 -48.61
C ARG A 70 -43.83 69.73 -47.44
N GLU A 71 -43.81 70.75 -46.58
CA GLU A 71 -43.07 70.80 -45.31
C GLU A 71 -43.67 69.85 -44.27
N ASP A 72 -44.99 69.81 -44.11
CA ASP A 72 -45.66 68.90 -43.16
C ASP A 72 -45.41 67.40 -43.47
N ILE A 73 -45.33 67.04 -44.76
CA ILE A 73 -45.03 65.66 -45.19
C ILE A 73 -43.55 65.32 -44.93
N MET A 74 -42.64 66.29 -45.13
CA MET A 74 -41.22 66.16 -44.82
C MET A 74 -40.98 66.07 -43.30
N ASP A 75 -41.72 66.85 -42.50
CA ASP A 75 -41.70 66.80 -41.04
C ASP A 75 -42.23 65.49 -40.49
N GLU A 76 -43.31 64.94 -41.07
CA GLU A 76 -43.81 63.63 -40.68
C GLU A 76 -42.81 62.51 -41.04
N LYS A 77 -42.12 62.63 -42.19
CA LYS A 77 -41.04 61.73 -42.59
C LYS A 77 -39.81 61.87 -41.68
N ALA A 78 -39.46 63.09 -41.28
CA ALA A 78 -38.38 63.38 -40.33
C ALA A 78 -38.70 62.83 -38.95
N ARG A 79 -39.94 62.98 -38.45
CA ARG A 79 -40.41 62.37 -37.20
C ARG A 79 -40.35 60.85 -37.25
N LYS A 80 -40.80 60.22 -38.34
CA LYS A 80 -40.71 58.77 -38.55
C LYS A 80 -39.25 58.31 -38.62
N TRP A 81 -38.36 59.06 -39.27
CA TRP A 81 -36.91 58.79 -39.32
C TRP A 81 -36.23 58.94 -37.96
N GLN A 82 -36.58 59.97 -37.19
CA GLN A 82 -36.05 60.23 -35.85
C GLN A 82 -36.53 59.15 -34.87
N ALA A 83 -37.80 58.76 -34.91
CA ALA A 83 -38.34 57.66 -34.10
C ALA A 83 -37.72 56.31 -34.48
N LEU A 84 -37.46 56.08 -35.78
CA LEU A 84 -36.77 54.88 -36.27
C LEU A 84 -35.31 54.85 -35.77
N ASN A 85 -34.57 55.96 -35.86
CA ASN A 85 -33.18 56.04 -35.41
C ASN A 85 -33.06 55.99 -33.89
N GLN A 86 -33.95 56.63 -33.13
CA GLN A 86 -34.02 56.48 -31.66
C GLN A 86 -34.25 55.03 -31.25
N LYS A 87 -35.14 54.30 -31.94
CA LYS A 87 -35.35 52.87 -31.66
C LYS A 87 -34.17 52.01 -32.12
N ARG A 88 -33.64 52.27 -33.32
CA ARG A 88 -32.56 51.48 -33.96
C ARG A 88 -31.22 51.63 -33.22
N TYR A 89 -30.87 52.83 -32.80
CA TYR A 89 -29.62 53.17 -32.09
C TYR A 89 -29.83 53.44 -30.59
N SER A 90 -30.92 52.93 -30.01
CA SER A 90 -31.10 52.97 -28.55
C SER A 90 -29.95 52.24 -27.85
N ASP A 91 -29.55 52.72 -26.66
CA ASP A 91 -28.46 52.12 -25.87
C ASP A 91 -28.68 50.62 -25.58
N LYS A 92 -29.95 50.20 -25.51
CA LYS A 92 -30.34 48.78 -25.37
C LYS A 92 -29.95 47.92 -26.58
N ARG A 93 -29.82 48.49 -27.78
CA ARG A 93 -29.49 47.78 -29.04
C ARG A 93 -28.03 47.92 -29.49
N ARG A 94 -27.20 48.65 -28.75
CA ARG A 94 -25.75 48.72 -28.98
C ARG A 94 -25.15 47.31 -28.98
N PHE A 95 -24.15 47.03 -29.81
CA PHE A 95 -23.40 45.77 -29.72
C PHE A 95 -22.72 45.69 -28.35
N GLY A 96 -23.11 44.71 -27.52
CA GLY A 96 -22.76 44.66 -26.09
C GLY A 96 -23.81 45.24 -25.12
N GLY A 97 -24.84 45.91 -25.64
CA GLY A 97 -26.00 46.42 -24.92
C GLY A 97 -27.08 45.37 -24.70
N ALA A 98 -28.14 45.74 -23.97
CA ALA A 98 -29.04 44.79 -23.32
C ALA A 98 -29.77 43.78 -24.21
N GLN A 99 -30.10 44.14 -25.45
CA GLN A 99 -30.74 43.26 -26.45
C GLN A 99 -29.73 42.53 -27.35
N ALA A 100 -28.47 42.97 -27.42
CA ALA A 100 -27.48 42.44 -28.36
C ALA A 100 -26.73 41.19 -27.84
N GLY A 101 -27.08 40.68 -26.65
CA GLY A 101 -26.52 39.42 -26.12
C GLY A 101 -25.01 39.43 -25.85
N GLY A 102 -24.37 40.60 -25.84
CA GLY A 102 -22.96 40.73 -25.48
C GLY A 102 -22.74 40.67 -23.96
N PRO A 103 -21.51 40.37 -23.51
CA PRO A 103 -21.20 40.04 -22.11
C PRO A 103 -21.46 41.17 -21.09
N MET A 104 -21.67 42.41 -21.53
CA MET A 104 -22.00 43.56 -20.66
C MET A 104 -23.49 43.91 -20.63
N GLY A 105 -24.36 43.23 -21.39
CA GLY A 105 -25.74 43.66 -21.61
C GLY A 105 -26.84 42.77 -21.01
N ALA A 106 -26.60 41.49 -20.70
CA ALA A 106 -27.70 40.65 -20.21
C ALA A 106 -28.24 41.18 -18.87
N GLU A 107 -29.48 41.69 -18.85
CA GLU A 107 -30.23 41.97 -17.60
C GLU A 107 -30.06 40.75 -16.68
N GLN A 108 -29.53 40.97 -15.47
CA GLN A 108 -29.40 39.89 -14.50
C GLN A 108 -30.79 39.35 -14.23
N LYS A 109 -30.97 38.02 -14.37
CA LYS A 109 -32.24 37.39 -14.01
C LYS A 109 -32.60 37.77 -12.57
N PRO A 110 -33.78 38.35 -12.33
CA PRO A 110 -34.22 38.69 -10.99
C PRO A 110 -34.47 37.41 -10.17
N ASP A 111 -34.40 37.55 -8.85
CA ASP A 111 -34.76 36.48 -7.93
C ASP A 111 -36.28 36.25 -8.00
N MET A 112 -36.68 34.98 -8.07
CA MET A 112 -38.09 34.55 -8.10
C MET A 112 -38.67 34.48 -6.67
N PRO A 113 -39.99 34.66 -6.51
CA PRO A 113 -40.66 34.44 -5.23
C PRO A 113 -40.49 33.00 -4.72
N PRO A 114 -40.20 32.78 -3.43
CA PRO A 114 -39.92 31.46 -2.86
C PRO A 114 -41.11 30.48 -2.94
N GLU A 115 -42.34 30.99 -2.98
CA GLU A 115 -43.56 30.19 -3.14
C GLU A 115 -43.58 29.41 -4.45
N THR A 116 -42.92 29.93 -5.49
CA THR A 116 -42.87 29.33 -6.82
C THR A 116 -42.26 27.93 -6.76
N ILE A 117 -41.09 27.79 -6.12
CA ILE A 117 -40.41 26.49 -5.99
C ILE A 117 -41.15 25.56 -5.02
N ARG A 118 -41.68 26.09 -3.91
CA ARG A 118 -42.48 25.31 -2.95
C ARG A 118 -43.65 24.62 -3.64
N LYS A 119 -44.43 25.38 -4.41
CA LYS A 119 -45.57 24.86 -5.18
C LYS A 119 -45.13 23.82 -6.21
N ILE A 120 -44.04 24.08 -6.96
CA ILE A 120 -43.51 23.12 -7.94
C ILE A 120 -43.13 21.80 -7.28
N ILE A 121 -42.43 21.81 -6.13
CA ILE A 121 -42.00 20.59 -5.46
C ILE A 121 -43.19 19.83 -4.85
N LYS A 122 -44.17 20.54 -4.30
CA LYS A 122 -45.41 19.96 -3.77
C LYS A 122 -46.24 19.30 -4.88
N ASP A 123 -46.42 19.97 -6.02
CA ASP A 123 -47.16 19.46 -7.18
C ASP A 123 -46.53 18.19 -7.78
N HIS A 124 -45.19 18.14 -7.89
CA HIS A 124 -44.49 16.98 -8.43
C HIS A 124 -44.49 15.77 -7.47
N GLY A 125 -44.56 16.00 -6.16
CA GLY A 125 -44.69 14.97 -5.12
C GLY A 125 -43.68 13.82 -5.27
N ASN A 126 -44.17 12.58 -5.38
CA ASN A 126 -43.38 11.36 -5.58
C ASN A 126 -43.28 10.92 -7.06
N MET A 127 -43.64 11.79 -8.01
CA MET A 127 -43.63 11.50 -9.45
C MET A 127 -44.50 10.30 -9.87
N SER A 128 -45.52 9.94 -9.09
CA SER A 128 -46.48 8.88 -9.45
C SER A 128 -47.50 9.33 -10.51
N GLN A 129 -47.91 10.60 -10.46
CA GLN A 129 -48.91 11.17 -11.36
C GLN A 129 -48.47 11.15 -12.84
N LYS A 130 -49.42 10.85 -13.74
CA LYS A 130 -49.16 10.78 -15.19
C LYS A 130 -48.86 12.16 -15.81
N LYS A 131 -49.36 13.25 -15.21
CA LYS A 131 -49.15 14.64 -15.64
C LYS A 131 -47.66 14.97 -15.81
N PHE A 132 -46.81 14.50 -14.89
CA PHE A 132 -45.37 14.81 -14.86
C PHE A 132 -44.49 13.70 -15.49
N ARG A 133 -45.05 12.91 -16.43
CA ARG A 133 -44.32 11.80 -17.07
C ARG A 133 -43.09 12.27 -17.84
N HIS A 134 -43.18 13.43 -18.52
CA HIS A 134 -42.07 13.98 -19.32
C HIS A 134 -40.88 14.38 -18.42
N ASP A 135 -41.15 14.84 -17.21
CA ASP A 135 -40.14 15.31 -16.26
C ASP A 135 -39.39 14.18 -15.57
N LYS A 136 -39.92 12.95 -15.53
CA LYS A 136 -39.22 11.77 -14.96
C LYS A 136 -37.83 11.56 -15.55
N ARG A 137 -37.64 11.87 -16.84
CA ARG A 137 -36.33 11.78 -17.50
C ARG A 137 -35.35 12.84 -16.97
N VAL A 138 -35.84 14.05 -16.73
CA VAL A 138 -35.05 15.16 -16.20
C VAL A 138 -34.62 14.88 -14.77
N TYR A 139 -35.51 14.38 -13.91
CA TYR A 139 -35.18 13.95 -12.55
C TYR A 139 -34.07 12.89 -12.54
N LEU A 140 -34.19 11.84 -13.37
CA LEU A 140 -33.12 10.84 -13.50
C LEU A 140 -31.81 11.44 -14.04
N GLY A 141 -31.88 12.39 -14.96
CA GLY A 141 -30.72 13.11 -15.49
C GLY A 141 -30.02 13.98 -14.45
N ALA A 142 -30.78 14.55 -13.51
CA ALA A 142 -30.27 15.39 -12.42
C ALA A 142 -29.53 14.58 -11.34
N LEU A 143 -29.77 13.26 -11.24
CA LEU A 143 -29.10 12.37 -10.28
C LEU A 143 -27.58 12.49 -10.33
N LYS A 144 -26.98 12.76 -11.51
CA LYS A 144 -25.53 12.91 -11.62
C LYS A 144 -24.98 14.08 -10.79
N TYR A 145 -25.76 15.14 -10.56
CA TYR A 145 -25.33 16.36 -9.85
C TYR A 145 -25.76 16.39 -8.38
N VAL A 146 -26.50 15.38 -7.90
CA VAL A 146 -26.89 15.27 -6.48
C VAL A 146 -25.68 15.36 -5.52
N PRO A 147 -24.53 14.71 -5.78
CA PRO A 147 -23.36 14.87 -4.91
C PRO A 147 -22.90 16.34 -4.79
N HIS A 148 -23.04 17.13 -5.85
CA HIS A 148 -22.68 18.55 -5.86
C HIS A 148 -23.68 19.39 -5.06
N ALA A 149 -24.98 19.11 -5.20
CA ALA A 149 -26.03 19.74 -4.39
C ALA A 149 -25.83 19.46 -2.90
N VAL A 150 -25.56 18.20 -2.53
CA VAL A 150 -25.25 17.81 -1.14
C VAL A 150 -24.01 18.51 -0.62
N TYR A 151 -22.94 18.61 -1.42
CA TYR A 151 -21.74 19.34 -1.03
C TYR A 151 -22.03 20.81 -0.70
N LYS A 152 -22.79 21.50 -1.56
CA LYS A 152 -23.16 22.91 -1.37
C LYS A 152 -24.11 23.12 -0.20
N LEU A 153 -25.04 22.19 0.04
CA LEU A 153 -25.95 22.21 1.17
C LEU A 153 -25.18 22.09 2.50
N LEU A 154 -24.35 21.05 2.65
CA LEU A 154 -23.59 20.81 3.87
C LEU A 154 -22.47 21.84 4.10
N GLU A 155 -21.97 22.48 3.04
CA GLU A 155 -21.02 23.61 3.16
C GLU A 155 -21.66 24.83 3.83
N ASN A 156 -22.97 25.06 3.65
CA ASN A 156 -23.69 26.22 4.18
C ASN A 156 -24.55 25.92 5.41
N MET A 157 -24.23 24.86 6.18
CA MET A 157 -24.95 24.51 7.40
C MET A 157 -24.97 25.69 8.41
N PRO A 158 -26.12 26.01 9.03
CA PRO A 158 -26.20 27.04 10.07
C PRO A 158 -25.20 26.77 11.20
N MET A 159 -24.58 27.83 11.72
CA MET A 159 -23.67 27.72 12.85
C MET A 159 -24.46 27.69 14.16
N PRO A 160 -23.92 27.18 15.29
CA PRO A 160 -24.71 26.95 16.51
C PRO A 160 -25.32 28.20 17.16
N TRP A 161 -24.77 29.38 16.84
CA TRP A 161 -25.26 30.68 17.30
C TRP A 161 -26.34 31.29 16.40
N GLU A 162 -26.65 30.64 15.26
CA GLU A 162 -27.70 31.06 14.33
C GLU A 162 -28.96 30.20 14.53
N GLN A 163 -30.13 30.83 14.63
CA GLN A 163 -31.42 30.12 14.67
C GLN A 163 -31.82 29.54 13.30
N ALA A 164 -31.72 30.39 12.26
CA ALA A 164 -32.07 30.07 10.89
C ALA A 164 -31.11 30.76 9.92
N ARG A 165 -31.00 30.23 8.70
CA ARG A 165 -30.12 30.81 7.68
C ARG A 165 -30.79 30.78 6.32
N GLU A 166 -31.07 31.96 5.79
CA GLU A 166 -31.52 32.10 4.41
C GLU A 166 -30.37 31.95 3.43
N VAL A 167 -30.52 31.13 2.40
CA VAL A 167 -29.48 30.90 1.40
C VAL A 167 -30.00 31.17 0.00
N SER A 168 -29.12 31.69 -0.87
CA SER A 168 -29.44 31.79 -2.29
C SER A 168 -29.45 30.40 -2.93
N VAL A 169 -30.56 30.07 -3.61
CA VAL A 169 -30.79 28.78 -4.25
C VAL A 169 -30.97 28.95 -5.73
N VAL A 170 -30.26 28.14 -6.52
CA VAL A 170 -30.47 27.97 -7.95
C VAL A 170 -31.15 26.62 -8.18
N TYR A 171 -32.39 26.65 -8.67
CA TYR A 171 -33.23 25.46 -8.82
C TYR A 171 -33.69 25.27 -10.26
N HIS A 172 -33.93 24.01 -10.64
CA HIS A 172 -34.47 23.68 -11.96
C HIS A 172 -35.97 24.01 -12.04
N ASN A 173 -36.46 24.52 -13.16
CA ASN A 173 -37.88 24.95 -13.32
C ASN A 173 -38.90 23.83 -13.04
N THR A 174 -38.51 22.56 -13.15
CA THR A 174 -39.37 21.39 -12.83
C THR A 174 -39.19 20.87 -11.40
N GLY A 175 -38.42 21.55 -10.55
CA GLY A 175 -38.10 21.11 -9.20
C GLY A 175 -37.14 19.91 -9.14
N ALA A 176 -36.52 19.53 -10.27
CA ALA A 176 -35.68 18.34 -10.35
C ALA A 176 -34.47 18.35 -9.41
N ILE A 177 -33.82 19.51 -9.23
CA ILE A 177 -32.68 19.67 -8.31
C ILE A 177 -32.59 21.12 -7.82
N SER A 178 -32.21 21.28 -6.55
CA SER A 178 -31.92 22.58 -5.92
C SER A 178 -30.44 22.66 -5.53
N PHE A 179 -29.74 23.73 -5.94
CA PHE A 179 -28.35 23.99 -5.56
C PHE A 179 -28.27 25.23 -4.67
N VAL A 180 -27.57 25.13 -3.54
CA VAL A 180 -27.16 26.33 -2.78
C VAL A 180 -26.03 27.04 -3.53
N ALA A 181 -26.24 28.30 -3.90
CA ALA A 181 -25.28 29.10 -4.66
C ALA A 181 -24.21 29.75 -3.77
N ASP A 182 -24.52 29.95 -2.49
CA ASP A 182 -23.67 30.68 -1.55
C ASP A 182 -22.37 29.94 -1.22
N VAL A 183 -21.31 30.71 -0.94
CA VAL A 183 -20.05 30.22 -0.39
C VAL A 183 -19.88 30.86 0.98
N PRO A 184 -19.75 30.08 2.07
CA PRO A 184 -19.74 30.62 3.43
C PRO A 184 -18.40 31.34 3.68
N ARG A 185 -18.39 32.66 3.56
CA ARG A 185 -17.23 33.50 3.83
C ARG A 185 -17.35 34.03 5.24
N VAL A 186 -16.29 33.87 6.03
CA VAL A 186 -16.23 34.32 7.41
C VAL A 186 -14.95 35.13 7.62
N ILE A 187 -15.02 36.10 8.53
CA ILE A 187 -13.84 36.81 9.03
C ILE A 187 -13.14 35.87 10.00
N GLU A 188 -11.85 35.59 9.76
CA GLU A 188 -11.11 34.56 10.49
C GLU A 188 -11.01 34.81 12.01
N PRO A 189 -10.61 35.99 12.52
CA PRO A 189 -10.59 36.24 13.96
C PRO A 189 -11.98 36.14 14.60
N VAL A 190 -13.01 36.73 13.97
CA VAL A 190 -14.41 36.66 14.46
C VAL A 190 -14.90 35.22 14.54
N TYR A 191 -14.66 34.41 13.51
CA TYR A 191 -15.09 33.01 13.50
C TYR A 191 -14.40 32.17 14.58
N VAL A 192 -13.11 32.41 14.84
CA VAL A 192 -12.40 31.73 15.93
C VAL A 192 -12.95 32.17 17.29
N ALA A 193 -13.23 33.46 17.49
CA ALA A 193 -13.84 33.98 18.72
C ALA A 193 -15.25 33.44 18.93
N GLN A 194 -16.10 33.39 17.90
CA GLN A 194 -17.44 32.78 17.96
C GLN A 194 -17.36 31.31 18.43
N TRP A 195 -16.45 30.52 17.85
CA TRP A 195 -16.24 29.15 18.32
C TRP A 195 -15.60 29.05 19.73
N GLY A 196 -14.85 30.08 20.15
CA GLY A 196 -14.32 30.22 21.50
C GLY A 196 -15.42 30.44 22.53
N THR A 197 -16.37 31.33 22.24
CA THR A 197 -17.56 31.52 23.09
C THR A 197 -18.46 30.29 23.09
N MET A 198 -18.62 29.58 21.96
CA MET A 198 -19.32 28.29 21.91
C MET A 198 -18.66 27.24 22.81
N TRP A 199 -17.32 27.20 22.85
CA TRP A 199 -16.59 26.29 23.71
C TRP A 199 -16.89 26.55 25.19
N LEU A 200 -16.89 27.83 25.60
CA LEU A 200 -17.22 28.23 26.97
C LEU A 200 -18.68 27.93 27.32
N ALA A 201 -19.63 28.36 26.50
CA ALA A 201 -21.06 28.15 26.72
C ALA A 201 -21.38 26.65 26.84
N MET A 202 -20.88 25.82 25.93
CA MET A 202 -21.13 24.37 25.98
C MET A 202 -20.46 23.69 27.19
N ARG A 203 -19.31 24.19 27.67
CA ARG A 203 -18.66 23.66 28.89
C ARG A 203 -19.43 24.03 30.15
N ARG A 204 -19.88 25.29 30.26
CA ARG A 204 -20.73 25.77 31.36
C ARG A 204 -22.03 24.97 31.39
N GLU A 205 -22.73 24.88 30.26
CA GLU A 205 -23.98 24.12 30.16
C GLU A 205 -23.79 22.64 30.52
N LYS A 206 -22.70 22.01 30.08
CA LYS A 206 -22.43 20.61 30.41
C LYS A 206 -22.08 20.40 31.90
N ARG A 207 -21.45 21.39 32.54
CA ARG A 207 -21.17 21.36 33.99
C ARG A 207 -22.46 21.51 34.79
N ASP A 208 -23.31 22.46 34.38
CA ASP A 208 -24.48 22.88 35.16
C ASP A 208 -25.68 21.95 34.96
N ARG A 209 -25.84 21.35 33.76
CA ARG A 209 -26.94 20.44 33.46
C ARG A 209 -26.71 19.04 34.08
N ARG A 210 -27.55 18.68 35.05
CA ARG A 210 -27.51 17.36 35.73
C ARG A 210 -27.62 16.15 34.79
N HIS A 211 -28.53 16.19 33.81
CA HIS A 211 -28.71 15.11 32.84
C HIS A 211 -28.80 15.66 31.41
N PHE A 212 -27.73 15.46 30.65
CA PHE A 212 -27.71 15.81 29.22
C PHE A 212 -28.26 14.64 28.38
N LYS A 213 -29.49 14.75 27.90
CA LYS A 213 -30.12 13.74 27.02
C LYS A 213 -29.73 13.98 25.56
N ARG A 214 -28.97 13.06 24.97
CA ARG A 214 -28.66 13.08 23.53
C ARG A 214 -29.90 12.72 22.70
N MET A 215 -30.06 13.37 21.54
CA MET A 215 -31.09 13.03 20.56
C MET A 215 -30.97 11.59 20.03
N ARG A 216 -32.07 11.00 19.56
CA ARG A 216 -32.08 9.65 18.98
C ARG A 216 -31.66 9.69 17.50
N PHE A 217 -31.04 8.61 17.03
CA PHE A 217 -30.62 8.46 15.64
C PHE A 217 -31.09 7.11 15.08
N PRO A 218 -31.78 7.09 13.92
CA PRO A 218 -32.30 8.25 13.15
C PRO A 218 -33.32 9.10 13.93
N PRO A 219 -33.51 10.39 13.61
CA PRO A 219 -34.47 11.26 14.31
C PRO A 219 -35.93 10.97 13.97
N PHE A 220 -36.22 10.53 12.75
CA PHE A 220 -37.55 10.13 12.26
C PHE A 220 -37.54 8.64 11.85
N ASP A 221 -38.72 8.01 11.84
CA ASP A 221 -38.84 6.58 11.50
C ASP A 221 -38.60 6.31 10.00
N ASP A 222 -38.30 5.06 9.64
CA ASP A 222 -37.98 4.65 8.27
C ASP A 222 -39.15 4.84 7.29
N GLU A 223 -40.38 4.62 7.77
CA GLU A 223 -41.63 4.68 6.97
C GLU A 223 -42.27 6.08 6.97
N GLU A 224 -41.81 6.99 7.82
CA GLU A 224 -42.35 8.35 7.92
C GLU A 224 -41.93 9.19 6.71
N PRO A 225 -42.88 9.80 5.97
CA PRO A 225 -42.57 10.61 4.81
C PRO A 225 -41.78 11.87 5.21
N ILE A 226 -40.97 12.38 4.28
CA ILE A 226 -40.23 13.62 4.50
C ILE A 226 -41.21 14.79 4.68
N LEU A 227 -41.20 15.38 5.88
CA LEU A 227 -42.05 16.51 6.29
C LEU A 227 -42.01 17.66 5.27
N ASP A 228 -43.14 18.34 5.14
CA ASP A 228 -43.26 19.56 4.32
C ASP A 228 -42.95 20.79 5.17
N TYR A 229 -42.12 21.70 4.65
CA TYR A 229 -41.68 22.88 5.39
C TYR A 229 -42.83 23.86 5.64
N ALA A 230 -43.66 24.11 4.64
CA ALA A 230 -44.76 25.07 4.71
C ALA A 230 -45.82 24.68 5.75
N ASP A 231 -46.11 23.39 5.87
CA ASP A 231 -47.19 22.92 6.74
C ASP A 231 -46.77 22.75 8.21
N ASN A 232 -45.46 22.56 8.50
CA ASN A 232 -44.99 22.18 9.84
C ASN A 232 -43.95 23.12 10.47
N ILE A 233 -43.16 23.87 9.68
CA ILE A 233 -41.97 24.59 10.17
C ILE A 233 -42.09 26.10 9.99
N MET A 234 -42.85 26.57 8.97
CA MET A 234 -42.92 27.99 8.63
C MET A 234 -43.50 28.87 9.75
N ASP A 235 -44.55 28.38 10.43
CA ASP A 235 -45.26 29.14 11.45
C ASP A 235 -44.72 28.91 12.88
N VAL A 236 -43.67 28.09 13.03
CA VAL A 236 -43.08 27.75 14.34
C VAL A 236 -41.88 28.65 14.62
N GLU A 237 -41.92 29.37 15.73
CA GLU A 237 -40.78 30.18 16.19
C GLU A 237 -39.61 29.26 16.60
N PRO A 238 -38.39 29.50 16.07
CA PRO A 238 -37.21 28.72 16.44
C PRO A 238 -36.88 28.86 17.93
N THR A 239 -36.35 27.79 18.52
CA THR A 239 -35.78 27.85 19.89
C THR A 239 -34.49 28.69 19.92
N GLU A 240 -34.14 29.22 21.09
CA GLU A 240 -32.96 30.05 21.25
C GLU A 240 -31.68 29.31 20.79
N PRO A 241 -30.78 30.00 20.07
CA PRO A 241 -29.52 29.43 19.63
C PRO A 241 -28.53 29.42 20.80
N VAL A 242 -27.35 28.83 20.59
CA VAL A 242 -26.29 28.92 21.61
C VAL A 242 -25.61 30.28 21.50
N GLN A 243 -25.87 31.18 22.45
CA GLN A 243 -25.20 32.47 22.57
C GLN A 243 -24.68 32.64 24.00
N LEU A 244 -23.47 33.19 24.14
CA LEU A 244 -22.92 33.57 25.43
C LEU A 244 -23.38 35.00 25.72
N GLN A 245 -23.81 35.27 26.95
CA GLN A 245 -24.03 36.65 27.40
C GLN A 245 -22.67 37.37 27.42
N LEU A 246 -22.53 38.37 26.56
CA LEU A 246 -21.37 39.26 26.49
C LEU A 246 -21.53 40.38 27.53
N ASP A 247 -20.41 40.91 28.00
CA ASP A 247 -20.38 41.99 28.98
C ASP A 247 -20.60 43.35 28.32
N GLU A 248 -21.47 44.19 28.89
CA GLU A 248 -21.86 45.49 28.28
C GLU A 248 -20.69 46.49 28.25
N ASP A 249 -19.77 46.42 29.21
CA ASP A 249 -18.65 47.36 29.33
C ASP A 249 -17.38 46.81 28.66
N GLU A 250 -17.03 45.53 28.89
CA GLU A 250 -15.80 44.94 28.35
C GLU A 250 -15.91 44.53 26.87
N ASP A 251 -17.09 44.13 26.40
CA ASP A 251 -17.33 43.61 25.05
C ASP A 251 -18.04 44.62 24.12
N GLU A 252 -18.26 45.87 24.55
CA GLU A 252 -18.94 46.95 23.82
C GLU A 252 -18.53 47.02 22.32
N PRO A 253 -17.23 46.94 21.92
CA PRO A 253 -16.84 47.10 20.52
C PRO A 253 -17.33 45.98 19.57
N VAL A 254 -17.81 44.87 20.13
CA VAL A 254 -18.15 43.64 19.42
C VAL A 254 -19.60 43.20 19.66
N MET A 255 -20.21 43.59 20.78
CA MET A 255 -21.52 43.12 21.28
C MET A 255 -22.63 43.12 20.22
N ASP A 256 -22.84 44.23 19.52
CA ASP A 256 -23.98 44.43 18.61
C ASP A 256 -24.02 43.47 17.41
N TRP A 257 -22.86 43.08 16.88
CA TRP A 257 -22.76 42.39 15.59
C TRP A 257 -22.17 40.98 15.69
N PHE A 258 -21.75 40.56 16.89
CA PHE A 258 -20.92 39.37 17.06
C PHE A 258 -21.59 38.07 16.61
N TYR A 259 -22.88 37.90 16.88
CA TYR A 259 -23.63 36.67 16.58
C TYR A 259 -24.41 36.74 15.27
N ASP A 260 -24.24 37.81 14.49
CA ASP A 260 -24.81 37.90 13.15
C ASP A 260 -24.24 36.84 12.21
N ARG A 261 -25.05 36.48 11.21
CA ARG A 261 -24.62 35.58 10.12
C ARG A 261 -23.41 36.15 9.37
N ASN A 262 -23.51 37.40 8.94
CA ASN A 262 -22.45 38.13 8.25
C ASN A 262 -22.18 39.42 9.04
N PRO A 263 -21.32 39.35 10.07
CA PRO A 263 -20.96 40.49 10.90
C PRO A 263 -20.57 41.74 10.10
N LEU A 264 -20.94 42.92 10.60
CA LEU A 264 -20.51 44.22 10.07
C LEU A 264 -20.98 44.51 8.63
N MET A 265 -22.00 43.81 8.14
CA MET A 265 -22.66 44.16 6.88
C MET A 265 -23.45 45.47 7.06
N PRO A 266 -23.33 46.45 6.15
CA PRO A 266 -24.07 47.71 6.27
C PRO A 266 -25.58 47.47 6.13
N SER A 267 -26.38 48.11 7.00
CA SER A 267 -27.84 48.23 6.84
C SER A 267 -28.17 49.17 5.67
N ASP A 268 -29.33 48.99 5.04
CA ASP A 268 -29.73 49.71 3.83
C ASP A 268 -29.94 51.23 4.03
N ASP A 269 -29.92 51.73 5.28
CA ASP A 269 -30.37 53.09 5.66
C ASP A 269 -29.25 54.12 5.97
N GLY A 270 -27.99 53.91 5.57
CA GLY A 270 -26.95 54.92 5.79
C GLY A 270 -25.68 54.74 4.99
N GLU A 271 -25.43 55.62 4.02
CA GLU A 271 -24.16 55.67 3.28
C GLU A 271 -23.01 56.20 4.16
N ALA A 272 -22.44 55.36 5.02
CA ALA A 272 -21.15 55.66 5.65
C ALA A 272 -20.05 55.78 4.59
N ALA A 273 -19.17 56.78 4.76
CA ALA A 273 -18.06 57.08 3.86
C ALA A 273 -17.18 55.83 3.61
N PRO A 274 -16.64 55.62 2.40
CA PRO A 274 -15.87 54.41 2.07
C PRO A 274 -14.63 54.16 2.96
N SER A 275 -14.12 55.19 3.64
CA SER A 275 -13.02 55.10 4.62
C SER A 275 -13.42 54.51 5.97
N GLN A 276 -14.70 54.55 6.35
CA GLN A 276 -15.24 54.05 7.62
C GLN A 276 -15.82 52.63 7.52
N ARG A 277 -15.92 52.04 6.32
CA ARG A 277 -16.46 50.69 6.12
C ARG A 277 -15.47 49.62 6.57
N GLN A 278 -15.85 48.85 7.59
CA GLN A 278 -15.03 47.74 8.13
C GLN A 278 -14.96 46.54 7.17
N VAL A 279 -15.93 46.40 6.26
CA VAL A 279 -15.94 45.39 5.18
C VAL A 279 -16.20 46.03 3.81
N ASN A 280 -15.80 45.34 2.73
CA ASN A 280 -15.85 45.89 1.37
C ASN A 280 -17.25 45.92 0.70
N GLY A 281 -18.33 45.63 1.43
CA GLY A 281 -19.72 45.52 0.92
C GLY A 281 -20.22 44.07 0.79
N THR A 282 -21.36 43.88 0.10
CA THR A 282 -22.11 42.60 0.01
C THR A 282 -21.33 41.41 -0.55
N SER A 283 -20.19 41.64 -1.22
CA SER A 283 -19.29 40.56 -1.66
C SER A 283 -18.52 39.89 -0.51
N TYR A 284 -18.38 40.56 0.64
CA TYR A 284 -17.80 40.07 1.89
C TYR A 284 -16.44 39.37 1.73
N ARG A 285 -15.46 40.05 1.11
CA ARG A 285 -14.14 39.48 0.73
C ARG A 285 -12.96 40.02 1.52
N LYS A 286 -13.03 41.27 1.98
CA LYS A 286 -11.97 41.97 2.70
C LYS A 286 -12.56 42.57 3.97
N TRP A 287 -11.76 42.59 5.03
CA TRP A 287 -12.12 43.14 6.33
C TRP A 287 -10.98 43.99 6.89
N ARG A 288 -11.32 44.99 7.71
CA ARG A 288 -10.43 45.86 8.45
C ARG A 288 -11.09 46.18 9.80
N LEU A 289 -10.44 45.81 10.90
CA LEU A 289 -10.94 45.98 12.27
C LEU A 289 -10.07 46.98 13.05
N SER A 290 -10.65 47.60 14.08
CA SER A 290 -9.91 48.46 15.03
C SER A 290 -9.06 47.61 15.99
N LEU A 291 -8.19 48.25 16.78
CA LEU A 291 -7.37 47.54 17.77
C LEU A 291 -8.23 47.04 18.94
N ALA A 292 -9.13 47.87 19.46
CA ALA A 292 -10.10 47.48 20.50
C ALA A 292 -10.98 46.29 20.07
N GLN A 293 -11.46 46.26 18.82
CA GLN A 293 -12.19 45.09 18.32
C GLN A 293 -11.31 43.83 18.30
N MET A 294 -10.04 43.96 17.92
CA MET A 294 -9.13 42.80 17.82
C MET A 294 -8.71 42.27 19.20
N SER A 295 -8.53 43.14 20.21
CA SER A 295 -8.18 42.73 21.57
C SER A 295 -9.31 41.94 22.22
N VAL A 296 -10.56 42.42 22.12
CA VAL A 296 -11.76 41.71 22.59
C VAL A 296 -11.90 40.35 21.90
N LEU A 297 -11.78 40.29 20.56
CA LEU A 297 -11.85 39.03 19.83
C LEU A 297 -10.74 38.05 20.22
N TYR A 298 -9.53 38.54 20.53
CA TYR A 298 -8.43 37.72 20.99
C TYR A 298 -8.69 37.14 22.38
N ARG A 299 -9.21 37.96 23.31
CA ARG A 299 -9.63 37.52 24.65
C ARG A 299 -10.72 36.45 24.58
N LEU A 300 -11.79 36.69 23.82
CA LEU A 300 -12.90 35.73 23.65
C LEU A 300 -12.45 34.40 23.01
N ALA A 301 -11.41 34.43 22.19
CA ALA A 301 -10.85 33.25 21.53
C ALA A 301 -9.82 32.48 22.38
N GLY A 302 -9.40 33.00 23.54
CA GLY A 302 -8.27 32.49 24.32
C GLY A 302 -8.33 30.98 24.60
N GLN A 303 -9.51 30.39 24.81
CA GLN A 303 -9.68 28.95 25.08
C GLN A 303 -9.25 28.03 23.93
N LEU A 304 -9.23 28.53 22.68
CA LEU A 304 -8.85 27.74 21.50
C LEU A 304 -7.42 28.00 21.04
N ILE A 305 -6.85 29.12 21.46
CA ILE A 305 -5.53 29.59 21.06
C ILE A 305 -4.45 28.92 21.93
N SER A 306 -3.23 28.87 21.43
CA SER A 306 -2.06 28.44 22.18
C SER A 306 -1.37 29.64 22.81
N ASP A 307 -0.90 29.49 24.05
CA ASP A 307 -0.13 30.51 24.77
C ASP A 307 1.36 30.53 24.34
N LEU A 308 1.75 29.62 23.44
CA LEU A 308 3.14 29.50 22.97
C LEU A 308 3.49 30.59 21.96
N VAL A 309 4.27 31.57 22.40
CA VAL A 309 4.81 32.65 21.55
C VAL A 309 6.15 32.26 20.90
N ASP A 310 7.03 31.55 21.65
CA ASP A 310 8.36 31.18 21.15
C ASP A 310 8.30 30.02 20.14
N ARG A 311 8.88 30.24 18.95
CA ARG A 311 9.00 29.24 17.88
C ARG A 311 9.96 28.11 18.24
N ASN A 312 10.89 28.33 19.17
CA ASN A 312 11.87 27.32 19.59
C ASN A 312 11.22 26.09 20.26
N TYR A 313 9.99 26.20 20.76
CA TYR A 313 9.22 25.06 21.26
C TYR A 313 9.10 23.92 20.24
N PHE A 314 9.04 24.24 18.94
CA PHE A 314 8.91 23.26 17.86
C PHE A 314 10.26 22.67 17.39
N TYR A 315 11.35 22.83 18.15
CA TYR A 315 12.62 22.18 17.82
C TYR A 315 12.45 20.66 17.66
N LEU A 316 12.87 20.12 16.51
CA LEU A 316 12.62 18.74 16.07
C LEU A 316 11.14 18.32 15.96
N PHE A 317 10.20 19.20 16.26
CA PHE A 317 8.76 18.96 16.17
C PHE A 317 8.09 19.82 15.08
N ASP A 318 8.91 20.27 14.12
CA ASP A 318 8.50 21.07 12.98
C ASP A 318 8.30 20.19 11.73
N LEU A 319 7.86 20.83 10.63
CA LEU A 319 7.58 20.11 9.40
C LEU A 319 8.86 19.52 8.76
N GLU A 320 10.00 20.20 8.87
CA GLU A 320 11.25 19.79 8.22
C GLU A 320 11.85 18.58 8.92
N ALA A 321 11.87 18.56 10.26
CA ALA A 321 12.29 17.40 11.04
C ALA A 321 11.44 16.15 10.74
N PHE A 322 10.11 16.28 10.64
CA PHE A 322 9.27 15.13 10.31
C PHE A 322 9.47 14.60 8.88
N LYS A 323 9.77 15.45 7.91
CA LYS A 323 10.12 15.02 6.55
C LYS A 323 11.45 14.26 6.55
N THR A 324 12.43 14.74 7.30
CA THR A 324 13.73 14.10 7.52
C THR A 324 13.58 12.74 8.21
N ALA A 325 12.83 12.68 9.31
CA ALA A 325 12.52 11.44 10.02
C ALA A 325 11.87 10.40 9.08
N LYS A 326 10.93 10.82 8.23
CA LYS A 326 10.32 9.94 7.22
C LYS A 326 11.34 9.44 6.18
N ALA A 327 12.24 10.30 5.72
CA ALA A 327 13.23 9.94 4.70
C ALA A 327 14.24 8.90 5.24
N LEU A 328 14.65 9.06 6.49
CA LEU A 328 15.61 8.19 7.20
C LEU A 328 14.97 6.95 7.85
N ASN A 329 13.65 6.78 7.75
CA ASN A 329 12.90 5.74 8.48
C ASN A 329 13.14 5.77 10.01
N MET A 330 13.21 6.97 10.57
CA MET A 330 13.35 7.23 12.01
C MET A 330 12.06 7.84 12.57
N ALA A 331 11.89 7.75 13.89
CA ALA A 331 10.73 8.28 14.57
C ALA A 331 11.16 9.09 15.78
N ILE A 332 10.66 10.33 15.85
CA ILE A 332 10.83 11.23 17.00
C ILE A 332 9.84 10.80 18.09
N PRO A 333 10.21 10.81 19.38
CA PRO A 333 9.26 10.61 20.47
C PRO A 333 8.07 11.57 20.34
N GLY A 334 6.84 11.06 20.49
CA GLY A 334 5.63 11.86 20.27
C GLY A 334 5.29 12.18 18.79
N GLY A 335 6.23 11.97 17.86
CA GLY A 335 6.06 12.22 16.43
C GLY A 335 5.40 11.08 15.63
N PRO A 336 5.11 11.32 14.34
CA PRO A 336 4.49 10.33 13.45
C PRO A 336 5.49 9.28 12.94
N LYS A 337 5.02 8.04 12.78
CA LYS A 337 5.77 6.93 12.16
C LYS A 337 5.35 6.69 10.70
N PHE A 338 6.30 6.37 9.83
CA PHE A 338 6.08 6.15 8.40
C PHE A 338 6.58 4.79 7.91
N GLU A 339 6.21 4.45 6.69
CA GLU A 339 6.84 3.34 5.96
C GLU A 339 8.22 3.79 5.46
N PRO A 340 9.22 2.88 5.43
CA PRO A 340 10.53 3.17 4.87
C PRO A 340 10.40 3.67 3.42
N LEU A 341 11.06 4.79 3.10
CA LEU A 341 11.06 5.32 1.74
C LEU A 341 11.91 4.45 0.80
N TYR A 342 13.07 4.01 1.30
CA TYR A 342 13.99 3.11 0.62
C TYR A 342 14.02 1.79 1.41
N ARG A 343 13.78 0.66 0.74
CA ARG A 343 13.76 -0.68 1.36
C ARG A 343 15.07 -1.45 1.19
N ASP A 344 16.01 -0.84 0.48
CA ASP A 344 17.30 -1.43 0.09
C ASP A 344 18.25 -1.57 1.29
N MET A 345 17.89 -1.04 2.47
CA MET A 345 18.67 -1.16 3.71
C MET A 345 18.89 -2.62 4.17
N TYR A 346 18.08 -3.58 3.71
CA TYR A 346 18.28 -4.99 4.04
C TYR A 346 19.43 -5.66 3.26
N GLU A 347 19.95 -5.00 2.21
CA GLU A 347 21.15 -5.44 1.50
C GLU A 347 22.45 -4.94 2.20
N GLU A 348 22.33 -4.22 3.33
CA GLU A 348 23.42 -3.53 4.06
C GLU A 348 24.10 -4.36 5.16
N ASP A 349 24.02 -5.69 5.14
CA ASP A 349 25.06 -6.50 5.80
C ASP A 349 26.36 -6.45 4.97
N GLU A 350 26.88 -5.23 4.69
CA GLU A 350 28.23 -5.01 4.15
C GLU A 350 29.21 -5.61 5.15
N ASP A 351 30.10 -6.53 4.72
CA ASP A 351 31.06 -7.20 5.62
C ASP A 351 32.02 -6.19 6.32
N TRP A 352 32.98 -6.67 7.11
CA TRP A 352 33.94 -5.78 7.80
C TRP A 352 34.66 -4.88 6.79
N ASN A 353 34.52 -3.59 7.00
CA ASN A 353 35.32 -2.55 6.36
C ASN A 353 36.16 -1.91 7.46
N GLU A 354 37.28 -1.28 7.12
CA GLU A 354 38.16 -0.64 8.11
C GLU A 354 37.46 0.43 8.97
N PHE A 355 36.33 0.97 8.47
CA PHE A 355 35.55 2.02 9.11
C PHE A 355 34.44 1.52 10.06
N ASN A 356 33.98 0.27 9.94
CA ASN A 356 32.87 -0.26 10.75
C ASN A 356 33.31 -1.24 11.85
N ASP A 357 34.62 -1.32 12.09
CA ASP A 357 35.27 -2.10 13.15
C ASP A 357 34.92 -1.54 14.54
N ILE A 358 34.35 -2.38 15.41
CA ILE A 358 33.96 -1.99 16.76
C ILE A 358 35.14 -1.61 17.65
N ASN A 359 36.34 -2.16 17.40
CA ASN A 359 37.55 -1.86 18.17
C ASN A 359 38.13 -0.48 17.84
N LYS A 360 37.75 0.10 16.69
CA LYS A 360 38.21 1.42 16.25
C LYS A 360 37.21 2.54 16.59
N ILE A 361 36.00 2.19 17.04
CA ILE A 361 34.94 3.16 17.32
C ILE A 361 34.86 3.43 18.83
N ILE A 362 35.18 4.66 19.23
CA ILE A 362 35.07 5.09 20.63
C ILE A 362 33.61 5.51 20.91
N ILE A 363 32.87 4.68 21.64
CA ILE A 363 31.50 4.99 22.06
C ILE A 363 31.53 5.71 23.42
N ARG A 364 31.61 7.05 23.40
CA ARG A 364 31.47 7.87 24.63
C ARG A 364 30.02 8.14 24.97
N ASN A 365 29.26 8.62 23.98
CA ASN A 365 27.84 8.90 24.07
C ASN A 365 27.11 8.15 22.96
N GLN A 366 25.95 7.58 23.27
CA GLN A 366 25.13 6.92 22.27
C GLN A 366 24.54 7.97 21.31
N VAL A 367 24.75 7.78 20.00
CA VAL A 367 24.14 8.62 18.97
C VAL A 367 22.64 8.39 18.95
N ARG A 368 21.88 9.33 19.51
CA ARG A 368 20.41 9.28 19.57
C ARG A 368 19.77 9.58 18.21
N THR A 369 18.51 9.18 18.06
CA THR A 369 17.71 9.45 16.86
C THR A 369 17.55 10.94 16.58
N GLU A 370 17.48 11.75 17.62
CA GLU A 370 17.35 13.19 17.59
C GLU A 370 18.58 13.82 16.92
N TYR A 371 19.79 13.34 17.21
CA TYR A 371 21.01 13.83 16.57
C TYR A 371 21.03 13.51 15.07
N ARG A 372 20.55 12.32 14.71
CA ARG A 372 20.41 11.90 13.30
C ARG A 372 19.39 12.72 12.52
N ILE A 373 18.45 13.37 13.20
CA ILE A 373 17.44 14.22 12.55
C ILE A 373 17.88 15.70 12.57
N ALA A 374 18.48 16.15 13.67
CA ALA A 374 19.03 17.50 13.82
C ALA A 374 20.17 17.75 12.83
N PHE A 375 21.11 16.80 12.72
CA PHE A 375 22.27 16.88 11.83
C PHE A 375 22.28 15.69 10.87
N PRO A 376 21.39 15.68 9.87
CA PRO A 376 21.12 14.50 9.07
C PRO A 376 22.28 14.08 8.18
N TYR A 377 23.13 15.02 7.76
CA TYR A 377 24.27 14.75 6.90
C TYR A 377 25.49 14.23 7.65
N LEU A 378 25.57 14.45 8.96
CA LEU A 378 26.72 14.08 9.79
C LEU A 378 26.59 12.66 10.35
N TYR A 379 25.44 12.33 10.94
CA TYR A 379 25.25 11.08 11.69
C TYR A 379 24.60 9.94 10.89
N ASN A 380 24.31 10.13 9.60
CA ASN A 380 23.70 9.09 8.76
C ASN A 380 24.56 8.80 7.53
N SER A 381 24.68 7.52 7.21
CA SER A 381 25.16 7.09 5.90
C SER A 381 24.06 7.31 4.86
N ARG A 382 24.42 7.89 3.70
CA ARG A 382 23.53 8.10 2.54
C ARG A 382 22.22 8.87 2.85
N PRO A 383 22.29 10.12 3.35
CA PRO A 383 21.10 10.94 3.58
C PRO A 383 20.40 11.33 2.27
N ARG A 384 19.34 10.59 1.88
CA ARG A 384 18.56 10.83 0.65
C ARG A 384 17.23 11.50 0.95
N SER A 385 16.84 12.50 0.16
CA SER A 385 15.56 13.22 0.29
C SER A 385 15.33 13.86 1.67
N VAL A 386 16.41 14.29 2.31
CA VAL A 386 16.42 14.88 3.65
C VAL A 386 16.27 16.40 3.57
N TYR A 387 15.73 17.02 4.63
CA TYR A 387 15.52 18.47 4.75
C TYR A 387 16.32 19.01 5.93
N ALA A 388 17.02 20.13 5.73
CA ALA A 388 17.69 20.85 6.80
C ALA A 388 16.66 21.73 7.52
N ALA A 389 16.47 21.51 8.82
CA ALA A 389 15.56 22.30 9.65
C ALA A 389 16.22 23.61 10.12
N LYS A 390 15.43 24.66 10.36
CA LYS A 390 15.92 25.87 11.05
C LYS A 390 16.38 25.49 12.47
N TYR A 391 17.65 25.81 12.78
CA TYR A 391 18.26 25.41 14.05
C TYR A 391 17.66 26.14 15.26
N HIS A 392 17.61 27.47 15.23
CA HIS A 392 17.18 28.28 16.37
C HIS A 392 16.61 29.64 15.90
N ALA A 393 15.64 30.18 16.64
CA ALA A 393 15.17 31.56 16.53
C ALA A 393 15.54 32.33 17.80
N PRO A 394 15.75 33.67 17.76
CA PRO A 394 15.99 34.44 18.97
C PRO A 394 14.89 34.20 20.01
N HIS A 395 15.27 33.98 21.28
CA HIS A 395 14.33 33.75 22.36
C HIS A 395 13.40 34.95 22.54
N CYS A 396 12.09 34.68 22.64
CA CYS A 396 11.08 35.69 22.88
C CYS A 396 10.92 35.88 24.40
N CYS A 397 11.46 36.98 24.94
CA CYS A 397 11.33 37.37 26.35
C CYS A 397 10.16 38.34 26.56
N TYR A 398 9.00 38.04 25.96
CA TYR A 398 7.80 38.85 26.14
C TYR A 398 7.09 38.42 27.43
N VAL A 399 6.85 39.38 28.32
CA VAL A 399 6.08 39.19 29.55
C VAL A 399 4.68 39.70 29.29
N LYS A 400 3.70 38.83 29.48
CA LYS A 400 2.29 39.19 29.36
C LYS A 400 1.82 39.74 30.71
N GLN A 401 1.19 40.91 30.67
CA GLN A 401 0.60 41.53 31.85
C GLN A 401 -0.84 41.04 32.00
N ASP A 402 -1.13 40.34 33.09
CA ASP A 402 -2.49 39.82 33.34
C ASP A 402 -3.36 40.81 34.14
N ASP A 403 -2.75 41.76 34.85
CA ASP A 403 -3.45 42.79 35.63
C ASP A 403 -3.60 44.10 34.82
N PRO A 404 -4.82 44.51 34.44
CA PRO A 404 -5.05 45.71 33.63
C PRO A 404 -4.85 47.02 34.39
N ASP A 405 -4.82 47.00 35.72
CA ASP A 405 -4.64 48.18 36.57
C ASP A 405 -3.20 48.71 36.58
N LEU A 406 -2.22 47.88 36.21
CA LEU A 406 -0.82 48.26 36.13
C LEU A 406 -0.52 49.02 34.83
N PRO A 407 0.38 50.02 34.82
CA PRO A 407 0.78 50.69 33.59
C PRO A 407 1.37 49.71 32.54
N PRO A 408 1.22 49.98 31.23
CA PRO A 408 1.75 49.09 30.18
C PRO A 408 3.29 48.92 30.19
N TYR A 409 4.01 49.91 30.70
CA TYR A 409 5.47 49.90 30.82
C TYR A 409 5.86 49.82 32.30
N VAL A 410 5.91 48.60 32.83
CA VAL A 410 6.32 48.34 34.21
C VAL A 410 7.53 47.42 34.23
N TYR A 411 8.40 47.65 35.20
CA TYR A 411 9.48 46.73 35.52
C TYR A 411 8.90 45.51 36.25
N ASP A 412 8.51 44.49 35.47
CA ASP A 412 7.87 43.28 35.98
C ASP A 412 8.81 42.50 36.92
N ALA A 413 8.24 41.87 37.96
CA ALA A 413 8.98 41.08 38.93
C ALA A 413 9.72 39.88 38.32
N VAL A 414 9.32 39.41 37.14
CA VAL A 414 10.00 38.35 36.37
C VAL A 414 11.31 38.85 35.76
N ILE A 415 11.47 40.16 35.56
CA ILE A 415 12.70 40.75 34.99
C ILE A 415 13.77 40.85 36.10
N ASN A 416 14.96 40.31 35.83
CA ASN A 416 16.07 40.35 36.77
C ASN A 416 16.53 41.80 37.02
N PRO A 417 16.59 42.27 38.29
CA PRO A 417 17.01 43.63 38.64
C PRO A 417 18.37 43.96 38.04
N LEU A 418 18.52 45.15 37.45
CA LEU A 418 19.81 45.64 36.94
C LEU A 418 20.70 46.03 38.13
N PRO A 419 21.81 45.33 38.41
CA PRO A 419 22.74 45.77 39.44
C PRO A 419 23.41 47.06 38.95
N MET A 420 23.33 48.12 39.75
CA MET A 420 24.12 49.32 39.52
C MET A 420 25.59 48.97 39.81
N GLN A 421 26.33 48.51 38.79
CA GLN A 421 27.79 48.53 38.86
C GLN A 421 28.19 50.00 38.90
N LYS A 422 28.74 50.45 40.03
CA LYS A 422 29.44 51.74 40.10
C LYS A 422 30.46 51.75 38.96
N ALA A 423 30.36 52.72 38.06
CA ALA A 423 31.50 53.07 37.23
C ALA A 423 32.65 53.39 38.20
N ASP A 424 33.78 52.71 38.04
CA ASP A 424 35.00 53.12 38.70
C ASP A 424 35.28 54.56 38.21
N GLU A 425 35.09 55.53 39.10
CA GLU A 425 35.69 56.86 38.99
C GLU A 425 37.21 56.68 39.10
N GLY A 426 37.85 56.29 38.01
CA GLY A 426 39.29 56.03 37.97
C GLY A 426 39.80 55.66 36.58
N ASP A 427 40.50 56.63 35.97
CA ASP A 427 41.32 56.55 34.75
C ASP A 427 40.62 56.39 33.39
N ASP A 428 40.17 57.52 32.85
CA ASP A 428 40.36 57.90 31.44
C ASP A 428 40.45 59.43 31.31
N ASP A 429 41.38 60.01 32.08
CA ASP A 429 41.82 61.41 31.96
C ASP A 429 42.95 61.57 30.90
N LYS A 430 43.30 60.53 30.13
CA LYS A 430 44.37 60.61 29.12
C LYS A 430 44.19 59.64 27.97
N MET A 431 43.51 60.08 26.91
CA MET A 431 43.94 59.99 25.50
C MET A 431 42.73 60.12 24.56
N LEU A 432 42.30 61.36 24.33
CA LEU A 432 41.84 61.90 23.04
C LEU A 432 41.53 63.41 23.22
N ASP A 433 42.56 64.19 23.53
CA ASP A 433 42.72 65.57 23.06
C ASP A 433 44.13 66.07 23.40
N ASP A 434 45.12 65.53 22.68
CA ASP A 434 46.35 66.25 22.39
C ASP A 434 46.28 66.66 20.91
N ALA A 435 45.47 67.67 20.63
CA ALA A 435 45.68 68.58 19.51
C ALA A 435 45.51 69.99 20.08
N GLU A 436 46.65 70.62 20.36
CA GLU A 436 46.79 72.03 20.67
C GLU A 436 45.97 72.87 19.67
N ASP A 437 44.89 73.49 20.15
CA ASP A 437 44.51 74.84 19.76
C ASP A 437 44.10 75.60 21.02
N GLU A 438 45.01 76.46 21.47
CA GLU A 438 44.90 77.35 22.62
C GLU A 438 43.80 78.41 22.38
N ASN A 439 42.55 78.10 22.70
CA ASN A 439 41.55 79.06 23.22
C ASN A 439 40.20 78.32 23.36
N GLU A 440 39.85 77.87 24.56
CA GLU A 440 38.43 77.80 24.94
C GLU A 440 38.36 77.73 26.47
N GLY A 441 37.90 78.84 27.05
CA GLY A 441 37.62 78.94 28.47
C GLY A 441 36.46 78.04 28.86
N GLU A 442 36.53 77.56 30.09
CA GLU A 442 35.45 77.07 30.94
C GLU A 442 34.06 77.62 30.51
N TYR A 443 33.31 76.86 29.70
CA TYR A 443 31.91 77.18 29.43
C TYR A 443 31.06 76.70 30.59
N ASP A 444 30.65 77.65 31.43
CA ASP A 444 29.56 77.49 32.39
C ASP A 444 28.30 77.06 31.60
N ILE A 445 27.83 75.82 31.80
CA ILE A 445 26.68 75.22 31.07
C ILE A 445 25.34 75.92 31.47
N SER A 446 25.38 76.96 32.30
CA SER A 446 24.24 77.81 32.63
C SER A 446 23.71 78.66 31.47
N ASP A 447 24.44 78.79 30.34
CA ASP A 447 24.07 79.68 29.22
C ASP A 447 23.63 78.99 27.92
N VAL A 448 23.49 77.66 27.88
CA VAL A 448 22.90 76.95 26.71
C VAL A 448 21.37 76.95 26.82
N PHE A 449 20.74 78.06 26.43
CA PHE A 449 19.28 78.10 26.29
C PHE A 449 18.84 77.39 25.00
N MET A 450 18.02 76.35 25.14
CA MET A 450 17.27 75.81 24.00
C MET A 450 16.45 76.94 23.36
N PRO A 451 16.41 77.07 22.03
CA PRO A 451 15.63 78.12 21.37
C PRO A 451 14.17 78.09 21.86
N GLN A 452 13.59 79.26 22.16
CA GLN A 452 12.19 79.35 22.56
C GLN A 452 11.29 78.69 21.50
N GLY A 453 10.56 77.64 21.90
CA GLY A 453 9.74 76.80 21.01
C GLY A 453 10.30 75.41 20.72
N VAL A 454 11.45 75.02 21.30
CA VAL A 454 11.99 73.65 21.21
C VAL A 454 11.59 72.84 22.43
N ASP A 455 10.50 72.09 22.29
CA ASP A 455 10.05 71.07 23.24
C ASP A 455 10.36 69.66 22.71
N PRO A 456 10.37 68.61 23.57
CA PRO A 456 10.38 67.22 23.11
C PRO A 456 9.27 66.99 22.07
N PHE A 457 9.59 66.28 20.97
CA PHE A 457 8.70 66.13 19.80
C PHE A 457 7.23 65.78 20.10
N LEU A 458 6.97 65.04 21.18
CA LEU A 458 5.66 64.50 21.56
C LEU A 458 5.25 64.92 22.99
N SER A 459 5.67 66.11 23.45
CA SER A 459 5.37 66.63 24.80
C SER A 459 3.88 66.73 25.11
N THR A 460 3.03 66.86 24.08
CA THR A 460 1.56 66.96 24.21
C THR A 460 0.84 65.62 24.29
N THR A 461 1.48 64.51 23.91
CA THR A 461 0.86 63.17 23.90
C THR A 461 1.33 62.34 25.08
N PRO A 462 0.43 61.64 25.80
CA PRO A 462 0.83 60.78 26.92
C PRO A 462 1.67 59.58 26.44
N LEU A 463 2.54 59.07 27.32
CA LEU A 463 3.43 57.93 27.02
C LEU A 463 2.67 56.65 26.66
N TYR A 464 1.53 56.43 27.29
CA TYR A 464 0.64 55.30 27.00
C TYR A 464 -0.83 55.73 27.09
N THR A 465 -1.67 54.94 26.44
CA THR A 465 -3.15 55.01 26.48
C THR A 465 -3.70 53.67 26.93
N ASP A 466 -5.00 53.60 27.23
CA ASP A 466 -5.68 52.38 27.68
C ASP A 466 -5.54 51.21 26.68
N ASP A 467 -5.53 51.52 25.38
CA ASP A 467 -5.34 50.53 24.29
C ASP A 467 -3.88 50.06 24.11
N THR A 468 -2.91 50.69 24.79
CA THR A 468 -1.47 50.45 24.53
C THR A 468 -1.04 49.04 24.94
N ALA A 469 -1.40 48.58 26.14
CA ALA A 469 -1.10 47.22 26.60
C ALA A 469 -1.72 46.17 25.67
N SER A 470 -3.01 46.32 25.37
CA SER A 470 -3.75 45.46 24.42
C SER A 470 -3.10 45.44 23.02
N GLY A 471 -2.58 46.58 22.56
CA GLY A 471 -1.87 46.68 21.28
C GLY A 471 -0.55 45.91 21.27
N ILE A 472 0.20 45.93 22.37
CA ILE A 472 1.45 45.18 22.54
C ILE A 472 1.16 43.68 22.59
N ASP A 473 0.11 43.26 23.29
CA ASP A 473 -0.31 41.85 23.35
C ASP A 473 -0.67 41.30 21.97
N LEU A 474 -1.38 42.08 21.17
CA LEU A 474 -1.75 41.70 19.80
C LEU A 474 -0.54 41.53 18.87
N LEU A 475 0.60 42.16 19.17
CA LEU A 475 1.82 42.02 18.38
C LEU A 475 2.39 40.59 18.46
N TRP A 476 2.31 39.98 19.66
CA TRP A 476 2.76 38.62 19.93
C TRP A 476 1.66 37.56 19.78
N ALA A 477 0.43 37.98 19.48
CA ALA A 477 -0.68 37.06 19.25
C ALA A 477 -0.45 36.17 18.00
N PRO A 478 -0.94 34.92 18.02
CA PRO A 478 -0.85 34.04 16.86
C PRO A 478 -1.73 34.52 15.71
N HIS A 479 -1.38 34.14 14.48
CA HIS A 479 -2.26 34.33 13.33
C HIS A 479 -3.60 33.61 13.61
N PRO A 480 -4.77 34.29 13.54
CA PRO A 480 -5.07 35.50 12.77
C PRO A 480 -4.97 36.86 13.48
N PHE A 481 -4.73 36.92 14.80
CA PHE A 481 -4.95 38.10 15.63
C PHE A 481 -3.88 39.19 15.50
N ASN A 482 -2.67 38.84 15.05
CA ASN A 482 -1.59 39.79 14.78
C ASN A 482 -1.77 40.73 13.57
N LYS A 483 -2.97 40.81 12.98
CA LYS A 483 -3.25 41.60 11.78
C LYS A 483 -4.54 42.39 11.94
N ARG A 484 -4.48 43.70 11.63
CA ARG A 484 -5.64 44.60 11.62
C ARG A 484 -6.55 44.45 10.38
N SER A 485 -6.03 43.89 9.29
CA SER A 485 -6.80 43.71 8.05
C SER A 485 -6.44 42.41 7.34
N GLY A 486 -7.40 41.89 6.57
CA GLY A 486 -7.23 40.61 5.91
C GLY A 486 -8.28 40.31 4.84
N ARG A 487 -8.19 39.09 4.31
CA ARG A 487 -9.23 38.53 3.44
C ARG A 487 -10.13 37.61 4.25
N THR A 488 -11.41 37.59 3.91
CA THR A 488 -12.32 36.58 4.43
C THR A 488 -11.93 35.22 3.87
N ARG A 489 -12.06 34.19 4.71
CA ARG A 489 -11.78 32.80 4.34
C ARG A 489 -13.08 32.02 4.30
N ARG A 490 -13.05 30.83 3.69
CA ARG A 490 -14.20 29.92 3.81
C ARG A 490 -14.21 29.32 5.20
N ALA A 491 -15.39 29.11 5.78
CA ALA A 491 -15.53 28.51 7.10
C ALA A 491 -14.77 27.17 7.23
N GLN A 492 -14.82 26.29 6.21
CA GLN A 492 -14.10 25.03 6.28
C GLN A 492 -12.57 25.13 6.11
N ASP A 493 -12.04 26.26 5.64
CA ASP A 493 -10.59 26.44 5.45
C ASP A 493 -9.86 26.81 6.75
N ILE A 494 -10.59 27.18 7.81
CA ILE A 494 -10.06 27.56 9.13
C ILE A 494 -9.95 26.33 10.05
N PRO A 495 -8.74 25.90 10.47
CA PRO A 495 -8.56 24.79 11.39
C PRO A 495 -8.52 25.21 12.86
N LEU A 496 -9.68 25.20 13.53
CA LEU A 496 -9.80 25.58 14.96
C LEU A 496 -8.85 24.78 15.88
N VAL A 497 -8.75 23.46 15.69
CA VAL A 497 -7.93 22.56 16.52
C VAL A 497 -6.57 22.24 15.90
N GLY A 498 -6.16 23.03 14.90
CA GLY A 498 -4.96 22.78 14.10
C GLY A 498 -3.67 22.83 14.92
N GLU A 499 -3.57 23.78 15.85
CA GLU A 499 -2.38 23.97 16.68
C GLU A 499 -2.27 22.92 17.79
N TRP A 500 -3.39 22.50 18.36
CA TRP A 500 -3.41 21.59 19.52
C TRP A 500 -2.67 20.27 19.34
N PHE A 501 -2.69 19.70 18.13
CA PHE A 501 -1.98 18.43 17.84
C PHE A 501 -0.61 18.64 17.20
N LYS A 502 -0.27 19.88 16.81
CA LYS A 502 1.09 20.24 16.39
C LYS A 502 2.01 20.44 17.60
N GLU A 503 1.44 20.65 18.77
CA GLU A 503 2.17 20.65 20.03
C GLU A 503 2.41 19.23 20.56
N HIS A 504 3.34 19.10 21.49
CA HIS A 504 3.51 17.87 22.25
C HIS A 504 2.24 17.54 23.05
N CYS A 505 1.92 16.26 23.12
CA CYS A 505 0.79 15.79 23.90
C CYS A 505 1.15 15.79 25.40
N PRO A 506 0.29 16.33 26.29
CA PRO A 506 0.52 16.26 27.73
C PRO A 506 0.76 14.82 28.21
N PRO A 507 1.75 14.57 29.09
CA PRO A 507 2.13 13.22 29.50
C PRO A 507 1.02 12.50 30.27
N GLU A 508 0.16 13.23 30.96
CA GLU A 508 -1.00 12.73 31.72
C GLU A 508 -2.05 12.04 30.84
N TYR A 509 -2.09 12.37 29.54
CA TYR A 509 -3.10 11.82 28.66
C TYR A 509 -2.85 10.34 28.35
N PRO A 510 -3.93 9.53 28.26
CA PRO A 510 -3.79 8.09 28.03
C PRO A 510 -3.28 7.79 26.63
N VAL A 511 -2.70 6.59 26.47
CA VAL A 511 -2.11 6.10 25.20
C VAL A 511 -3.01 6.30 23.99
N LYS A 512 -4.33 6.07 24.14
CA LYS A 512 -5.32 6.27 23.08
C LYS A 512 -5.27 7.68 22.47
N VAL A 513 -5.09 8.71 23.29
CA VAL A 513 -5.04 10.11 22.88
C VAL A 513 -3.68 10.42 22.27
N ARG A 514 -2.59 9.96 22.90
CA ARG A 514 -1.22 10.11 22.36
C ARG A 514 -1.09 9.53 20.94
N VAL A 515 -1.70 8.38 20.67
CA VAL A 515 -1.75 7.77 19.34
C VAL A 515 -2.58 8.62 18.36
N SER A 516 -3.67 9.25 18.82
CA SER A 516 -4.48 10.15 17.99
C SER A 516 -3.71 11.42 17.60
N TYR A 517 -2.94 12.01 18.52
CA TYR A 517 -2.00 13.10 18.21
C TYR A 517 -1.02 12.70 17.10
N GLN A 518 -0.32 11.57 17.27
CA GLN A 518 0.62 11.04 16.27
C GLN A 518 -0.03 10.81 14.89
N LYS A 519 -1.28 10.33 14.84
CA LYS A 519 -2.01 10.10 13.59
C LYS A 519 -2.44 11.40 12.90
N LEU A 520 -2.83 12.41 13.67
CA LEU A 520 -3.18 13.73 13.15
C LEU A 520 -1.92 14.43 12.60
N LEU A 521 -0.81 14.39 13.34
CA LEU A 521 0.51 14.81 12.86
C LEU A 521 0.90 14.09 11.58
N LYS A 522 0.75 12.76 11.52
CA LYS A 522 1.02 11.97 10.31
C LYS A 522 0.19 12.45 9.12
N CYS A 523 -1.09 12.74 9.33
CA CYS A 523 -1.96 13.28 8.28
C CYS A 523 -1.51 14.67 7.81
N TRP A 524 -1.11 15.53 8.75
CA TRP A 524 -0.60 16.87 8.45
C TRP A 524 0.70 16.80 7.63
N VAL A 525 1.69 16.04 8.09
CA VAL A 525 2.97 15.84 7.39
C VAL A 525 2.76 15.28 5.98
N LEU A 526 1.89 14.27 5.81
CA LEU A 526 1.60 13.70 4.48
C LEU A 526 0.91 14.71 3.55
N ASN A 527 0.00 15.53 4.07
CA ASN A 527 -0.66 16.56 3.26
C ASN A 527 0.37 17.61 2.78
N SER A 528 1.32 18.00 3.65
CA SER A 528 2.36 18.98 3.33
C SER A 528 3.45 18.41 2.40
N LEU A 529 3.82 17.14 2.58
CA LEU A 529 4.84 16.47 1.76
C LEU A 529 4.38 16.27 0.31
N HIS A 530 3.11 15.92 0.11
CA HIS A 530 2.55 15.67 -1.22
C HIS A 530 1.83 16.90 -1.80
N ASN A 531 2.00 18.07 -1.18
CA ASN A 531 1.41 19.30 -1.69
C ASN A 531 2.09 19.69 -3.01
N ARG A 532 1.29 19.88 -4.05
CA ARG A 532 1.76 20.42 -5.34
C ARG A 532 1.04 21.74 -5.60
N PRO A 533 1.72 22.75 -6.15
CA PRO A 533 1.08 24.02 -6.47
C PRO A 533 -0.12 23.76 -7.42
N PRO A 534 -1.26 24.42 -7.20
CA PRO A 534 -2.44 24.23 -8.03
C PRO A 534 -2.14 24.65 -9.47
N LYS A 535 -2.42 23.77 -10.44
CA LYS A 535 -2.26 24.09 -11.87
C LYS A 535 -3.22 25.22 -12.25
N SER A 536 -2.74 26.20 -13.01
CA SER A 536 -3.60 27.23 -13.60
C SER A 536 -4.55 26.57 -14.60
N LEU A 537 -5.85 26.57 -14.29
CA LEU A 537 -6.91 26.00 -15.12
C LEU A 537 -7.98 27.06 -15.39
N LYS A 538 -8.71 26.92 -16.50
CA LYS A 538 -9.86 27.79 -16.81
C LYS A 538 -10.91 27.66 -15.70
N LYS A 539 -11.26 28.78 -15.07
CA LYS A 539 -12.30 28.83 -14.03
C LYS A 539 -13.66 28.45 -14.64
N ARG A 540 -14.28 27.38 -14.14
CA ARG A 540 -15.62 26.93 -14.51
C ARG A 540 -16.48 26.91 -13.25
N ASN A 541 -17.53 27.72 -13.22
CA ASN A 541 -18.44 27.82 -12.09
C ASN A 541 -19.77 27.18 -12.48
N LEU A 542 -19.96 25.90 -12.14
CA LEU A 542 -21.12 25.11 -12.55
C LEU A 542 -22.45 25.79 -12.23
N VAL A 543 -22.64 26.26 -10.99
CA VAL A 543 -23.89 26.90 -10.56
C VAL A 543 -24.15 28.21 -11.32
N ALA A 544 -23.10 29.00 -11.59
CA ALA A 544 -23.22 30.23 -12.36
C ALA A 544 -23.52 29.95 -13.85
N GLU A 545 -22.96 28.88 -14.42
CA GLU A 545 -23.29 28.42 -15.77
C GLU A 545 -24.73 27.89 -15.85
N CYS A 546 -25.20 27.16 -14.82
CA CYS A 546 -26.59 26.72 -14.73
C CYS A 546 -27.56 27.90 -14.67
N HIS A 547 -27.30 28.92 -13.85
CA HIS A 547 -28.17 30.10 -13.72
C HIS A 547 -28.38 30.86 -15.05
N LYS A 548 -27.36 30.89 -15.91
CA LYS A 548 -27.45 31.48 -17.26
C LYS A 548 -28.44 30.74 -18.17
N LEU A 549 -28.68 29.46 -17.94
CA LEU A 549 -29.60 28.65 -18.76
C LEU A 549 -31.05 28.98 -18.42
N LYS A 550 -31.95 28.93 -19.40
CA LYS A 550 -33.39 29.15 -19.22
C LYS A 550 -34.11 28.17 -18.27
N PHE A 551 -33.47 27.02 -17.99
CA PHE A 551 -34.03 25.95 -17.18
C PHE A 551 -33.83 26.12 -15.67
N PHE A 552 -33.06 27.14 -15.27
CA PHE A 552 -32.77 27.43 -13.88
C PHE A 552 -33.16 28.86 -13.54
N ASN A 553 -33.74 29.00 -12.35
CA ASN A 553 -34.06 30.27 -11.71
C ASN A 553 -33.35 30.36 -10.36
N ARG A 554 -33.28 31.58 -9.82
CA ARG A 554 -32.70 31.86 -8.50
C ARG A 554 -33.80 32.34 -7.54
N THR A 555 -33.69 31.99 -6.27
CA THR A 555 -34.54 32.49 -5.18
C THR A 555 -33.74 32.49 -3.87
N GLN A 556 -34.30 33.03 -2.79
CA GLN A 556 -33.77 32.90 -1.42
C GLN A 556 -34.70 32.01 -0.61
N LEU A 557 -34.15 31.02 0.09
CA LEU A 557 -34.91 30.07 0.90
C LEU A 557 -34.18 29.78 2.22
N ASP A 558 -34.92 29.40 3.25
CA ASP A 558 -34.32 28.86 4.47
C ASP A 558 -33.53 27.56 4.20
N TRP A 559 -32.41 27.38 4.88
CA TRP A 559 -31.53 26.24 4.70
C TRP A 559 -32.24 24.90 5.00
N VAL A 560 -33.10 24.85 6.02
CA VAL A 560 -33.85 23.63 6.38
C VAL A 560 -34.81 23.25 5.26
N GLU A 561 -35.48 24.24 4.68
CA GLU A 561 -36.36 24.02 3.52
C GLU A 561 -35.58 23.41 2.35
N VAL A 562 -34.44 23.98 1.98
CA VAL A 562 -33.58 23.43 0.91
C VAL A 562 -33.08 22.04 1.25
N GLY A 563 -32.75 21.78 2.51
CA GLY A 563 -32.34 20.46 3.00
C GLY A 563 -33.40 19.40 2.78
N LEU A 564 -34.66 19.70 3.14
CA LEU A 564 -35.82 18.83 2.91
C LEU A 564 -36.06 18.61 1.41
N GLN A 565 -35.95 19.68 0.60
CA GLN A 565 -36.07 19.58 -0.86
C GLN A 565 -35.02 18.65 -1.46
N VAL A 566 -33.74 18.79 -1.09
CA VAL A 566 -32.64 17.93 -1.58
C VAL A 566 -32.84 16.47 -1.16
N CYS A 567 -33.33 16.22 0.06
CA CYS A 567 -33.64 14.86 0.52
C CYS A 567 -34.79 14.25 -0.28
N ARG A 568 -35.88 14.99 -0.51
CA ARG A 568 -37.04 14.56 -1.31
C ARG A 568 -36.65 14.30 -2.77
N GLN A 569 -35.88 15.21 -3.37
CA GLN A 569 -35.33 15.07 -4.73
C GLN A 569 -34.45 13.82 -4.84
N GLY A 570 -33.51 13.62 -3.91
CA GLY A 570 -32.62 12.46 -3.88
C GLY A 570 -33.37 11.13 -3.75
N TYR A 571 -34.37 11.07 -2.86
CA TYR A 571 -35.25 9.92 -2.70
C TYR A 571 -36.01 9.59 -3.99
N ASN A 572 -36.67 10.60 -4.59
CA ASN A 572 -37.41 10.46 -5.83
C ASN A 572 -36.53 9.97 -6.98
N MET A 573 -35.31 10.50 -7.13
CA MET A 573 -34.39 10.07 -8.19
C MET A 573 -33.97 8.61 -8.05
N LEU A 574 -33.64 8.16 -6.83
CA LEU A 574 -33.25 6.77 -6.58
C LEU A 574 -34.43 5.82 -6.74
N SER A 575 -35.61 6.21 -6.26
CA SER A 575 -36.86 5.45 -6.45
C SER A 575 -37.23 5.32 -7.93
N LEU A 576 -37.18 6.42 -8.69
CA LEU A 576 -37.38 6.42 -10.14
C LEU A 576 -36.39 5.50 -10.86
N LEU A 577 -35.13 5.39 -10.39
CA LEU A 577 -34.15 4.51 -10.99
C LEU A 577 -34.44 3.02 -10.71
N ILE A 578 -34.97 2.70 -9.52
CA ILE A 578 -35.45 1.35 -9.16
C ILE A 578 -36.64 0.98 -10.06
N GLN A 579 -37.61 1.89 -10.17
CA GLN A 579 -38.79 1.71 -11.02
C GLN A 579 -38.41 1.60 -12.51
N ARG A 580 -37.49 2.44 -13.01
CA ARG A 580 -37.01 2.40 -14.40
C ARG A 580 -36.32 1.09 -14.78
N LYS A 581 -35.78 0.36 -13.79
CA LYS A 581 -35.20 -0.98 -13.97
C LYS A 581 -36.21 -2.13 -13.81
N ASN A 582 -37.47 -1.80 -13.53
CA ASN A 582 -38.55 -2.74 -13.23
C ASN A 582 -38.16 -3.68 -12.08
N LEU A 583 -37.85 -3.09 -10.92
CA LEU A 583 -37.48 -3.78 -9.68
C LEU A 583 -38.55 -3.54 -8.61
N SER A 584 -39.78 -3.99 -8.86
CA SER A 584 -40.94 -3.80 -7.96
C SER A 584 -40.81 -4.50 -6.61
N TYR A 585 -39.94 -5.50 -6.51
CA TYR A 585 -39.68 -6.29 -5.29
C TYR A 585 -38.61 -5.65 -4.38
N LEU A 586 -38.13 -4.45 -4.70
CA LEU A 586 -37.26 -3.66 -3.84
C LEU A 586 -37.99 -2.40 -3.40
N HIS A 587 -37.94 -2.13 -2.10
CA HIS A 587 -38.45 -0.89 -1.51
C HIS A 587 -37.27 -0.06 -0.99
N LEU A 588 -37.31 1.24 -1.27
CA LEU A 588 -36.41 2.23 -0.69
C LEU A 588 -37.24 3.01 0.31
N ASP A 589 -36.85 2.97 1.58
CA ASP A 589 -37.52 3.74 2.63
C ASP A 589 -36.98 5.19 2.70
N TYR A 590 -37.59 6.06 3.51
CA TYR A 590 -37.26 7.48 3.55
C TYR A 590 -35.93 7.79 4.25
N ASN A 591 -35.43 6.85 5.07
CA ASN A 591 -34.08 6.85 5.63
C ASN A 591 -33.04 6.16 4.71
N PHE A 592 -33.42 5.92 3.45
CA PHE A 592 -32.58 5.38 2.38
C PHE A 592 -32.06 3.95 2.62
N ASN A 593 -32.73 3.11 3.42
CA ASN A 593 -32.49 1.66 3.40
C ASN A 593 -33.13 1.06 2.15
N LEU A 594 -32.40 0.16 1.49
CA LEU A 594 -32.93 -0.63 0.38
C LEU A 594 -33.24 -2.02 0.90
N LYS A 595 -34.53 -2.34 1.03
CA LYS A 595 -35.02 -3.60 1.60
C LYS A 595 -35.74 -4.42 0.50
N PRO A 596 -35.54 -5.74 0.42
CA PRO A 596 -36.37 -6.59 -0.42
C PRO A 596 -37.75 -6.79 0.22
N ILE A 597 -38.82 -6.64 -0.56
CA ILE A 597 -40.20 -6.82 -0.07
C ILE A 597 -40.51 -8.32 0.17
N LYS A 598 -39.86 -9.18 -0.62
CA LYS A 598 -39.98 -10.64 -0.56
C LYS A 598 -38.61 -11.28 -0.73
N THR A 599 -38.51 -12.57 -0.40
CA THR A 599 -37.31 -13.37 -0.72
C THR A 599 -37.11 -13.42 -2.24
N LEU A 600 -35.93 -13.00 -2.70
CA LEU A 600 -35.65 -12.85 -4.13
C LEU A 600 -35.15 -14.17 -4.74
N THR A 601 -35.66 -14.49 -5.92
CA THR A 601 -35.11 -15.58 -6.75
C THR A 601 -33.67 -15.26 -7.20
N THR A 602 -32.91 -16.27 -7.64
CA THR A 602 -31.53 -16.05 -8.15
C THR A 602 -31.49 -15.09 -9.35
N LYS A 603 -32.52 -15.11 -10.21
CA LYS A 603 -32.69 -14.19 -11.36
C LYS A 603 -32.97 -12.76 -10.91
N GLU A 604 -33.92 -12.57 -9.99
CA GLU A 604 -34.23 -11.26 -9.39
C GLU A 604 -33.01 -10.70 -8.65
N ARG A 605 -32.32 -11.51 -7.86
CA ARG A 605 -31.09 -11.11 -7.14
C ARG A 605 -29.96 -10.68 -8.08
N LYS A 606 -29.74 -11.40 -9.18
CA LYS A 606 -28.74 -11.01 -10.19
C LYS A 606 -29.13 -9.69 -10.90
N LYS A 607 -30.43 -9.48 -11.18
CA LYS A 607 -30.94 -8.27 -11.85
C LYS A 607 -30.90 -7.04 -10.95
N SER A 608 -31.25 -7.20 -9.68
CA SER A 608 -31.36 -6.13 -8.67
C SER A 608 -30.06 -5.75 -7.99
N ARG A 609 -28.96 -6.49 -8.25
CA ARG A 609 -27.64 -6.18 -7.70
C ARG A 609 -27.11 -4.84 -8.22
N PHE A 610 -27.35 -3.79 -7.46
CA PHE A 610 -26.79 -2.47 -7.73
C PHE A 610 -25.28 -2.44 -7.45
N GLY A 611 -24.59 -1.53 -8.14
CA GLY A 611 -23.15 -1.30 -7.96
C GLY A 611 -22.88 -0.18 -6.97
N ASN A 612 -21.59 0.11 -6.75
CA ASN A 612 -21.14 1.12 -5.79
C ASN A 612 -21.67 2.53 -6.08
N ALA A 613 -21.93 2.89 -7.35
CA ALA A 613 -22.45 4.21 -7.71
C ALA A 613 -23.79 4.53 -7.04
N PHE A 614 -24.72 3.57 -7.10
CA PHE A 614 -26.05 3.71 -6.50
C PHE A 614 -25.96 3.74 -4.98
N HIS A 615 -25.29 2.74 -4.40
CA HIS A 615 -25.22 2.61 -2.95
C HIS A 615 -24.42 3.73 -2.29
N LEU A 616 -23.31 4.19 -2.88
CA LEU A 616 -22.55 5.29 -2.30
C LEU A 616 -23.33 6.61 -2.35
N CYS A 617 -24.07 6.88 -3.43
CA CYS A 617 -24.96 8.05 -3.51
C CYS A 617 -26.08 7.97 -2.47
N ARG A 618 -26.70 6.79 -2.31
CA ARG A 618 -27.72 6.51 -1.29
C ARG A 618 -27.20 6.80 0.13
N GLU A 619 -26.02 6.30 0.47
CA GLU A 619 -25.45 6.53 1.81
C GLU A 619 -25.05 8.00 2.07
N ILE A 620 -24.64 8.74 1.03
CA ILE A 620 -24.40 10.19 1.15
C ILE A 620 -25.70 10.94 1.42
N LEU A 621 -26.78 10.54 0.74
CA LEU A 621 -28.11 11.10 0.99
C LEU A 621 -28.61 10.75 2.39
N ARG A 622 -28.37 9.52 2.88
CA ARG A 622 -28.63 9.16 4.29
C ARG A 622 -27.89 10.07 5.27
N LEU A 623 -26.59 10.30 5.07
CA LEU A 623 -25.83 11.21 5.93
C LEU A 623 -26.44 12.62 5.92
N THR A 624 -26.83 13.10 4.74
CA THR A 624 -27.45 14.42 4.58
C THR A 624 -28.79 14.48 5.29
N LYS A 625 -29.63 13.44 5.15
CA LYS A 625 -30.93 13.30 5.80
C LYS A 625 -30.79 13.35 7.32
N LEU A 626 -29.85 12.60 7.91
CA LEU A 626 -29.58 12.65 9.36
C LEU A 626 -29.24 14.05 9.86
N VAL A 627 -28.44 14.81 9.09
CA VAL A 627 -28.07 16.19 9.44
C VAL A 627 -29.26 17.14 9.32
N VAL A 628 -30.02 17.06 8.23
CA VAL A 628 -31.20 17.90 7.99
C VAL A 628 -32.27 17.61 9.04
N ASP A 629 -32.58 16.34 9.30
CA ASP A 629 -33.59 15.93 10.29
C ASP A 629 -33.24 16.41 11.71
N SER A 630 -31.95 16.45 12.06
CA SER A 630 -31.52 17.00 13.34
C SER A 630 -31.87 18.49 13.44
N ASN A 631 -31.67 19.25 12.37
CA ASN A 631 -32.07 20.66 12.33
C ASN A 631 -33.59 20.84 12.28
N VAL A 632 -34.32 19.92 11.63
CA VAL A 632 -35.80 19.92 11.64
C VAL A 632 -36.32 19.72 13.05
N GLN A 633 -35.78 18.77 13.81
CA GLN A 633 -36.19 18.55 15.21
C GLN A 633 -35.92 19.79 16.10
N TYR A 634 -34.83 20.52 15.85
CA TYR A 634 -34.53 21.77 16.53
C TYR A 634 -35.54 22.87 16.17
N ARG A 635 -35.89 22.98 14.90
CA ARG A 635 -36.86 23.98 14.41
C ARG A 635 -38.31 23.68 14.82
N LEU A 636 -38.64 22.42 15.09
CA LEU A 636 -39.93 22.03 15.68
C LEU A 636 -40.00 22.27 17.20
N GLY A 637 -38.90 22.66 17.85
CA GLY A 637 -38.83 22.85 19.30
C GLY A 637 -38.72 21.56 20.12
N ASN A 638 -38.49 20.41 19.48
CA ASN A 638 -38.37 19.12 20.17
C ASN A 638 -37.01 18.92 20.87
N ILE A 639 -35.98 19.63 20.42
CA ILE A 639 -34.62 19.62 20.98
C ILE A 639 -34.10 21.05 21.11
N ASP A 640 -33.17 21.27 22.04
CA ASP A 640 -32.50 22.56 22.22
C ASP A 640 -31.24 22.72 21.35
N GLY A 641 -30.69 23.94 21.29
CA GLY A 641 -29.48 24.25 20.51
C GLY A 641 -28.25 23.44 20.95
N PHE A 642 -28.12 23.14 22.25
CA PHE A 642 -27.01 22.35 22.78
C PHE A 642 -27.08 20.87 22.38
N GLN A 643 -28.27 20.26 22.42
CA GLN A 643 -28.54 18.90 21.96
C GLN A 643 -28.39 18.78 20.45
N LEU A 644 -28.80 19.80 19.68
CA LEU A 644 -28.52 19.86 18.25
C LEU A 644 -27.01 19.83 18.00
N ALA A 645 -26.24 20.66 18.70
CA ALA A 645 -24.79 20.70 18.54
C ALA A 645 -24.10 19.36 18.91
N ASP A 646 -24.48 18.73 20.04
CA ASP A 646 -23.97 17.39 20.42
C ASP A 646 -24.44 16.31 19.43
N GLY A 647 -25.65 16.44 18.89
CA GLY A 647 -26.19 15.55 17.86
C GLY A 647 -25.39 15.60 16.56
N LEU A 648 -25.10 16.80 16.06
CA LEU A 648 -24.25 17.01 14.88
C LEU A 648 -22.82 16.50 15.13
N GLN A 649 -22.25 16.75 16.31
CA GLN A 649 -20.95 16.21 16.70
C GLN A 649 -20.97 14.67 16.66
N TYR A 650 -22.04 14.07 17.17
CA TYR A 650 -22.20 12.62 17.17
C TYR A 650 -22.30 12.06 15.75
N ILE A 651 -23.11 12.67 14.87
CA ILE A 651 -23.25 12.27 13.46
C ILE A 651 -21.89 12.27 12.78
N PHE A 652 -21.16 13.39 12.79
CA PHE A 652 -19.90 13.50 12.05
C PHE A 652 -18.78 12.66 12.66
N SER A 653 -18.86 12.33 13.95
CA SER A 653 -17.94 11.41 14.61
C SER A 653 -18.23 9.93 14.31
N HIS A 654 -19.49 9.57 14.05
CA HIS A 654 -19.96 8.18 13.95
C HIS A 654 -20.62 7.85 12.60
N VAL A 655 -20.27 8.54 11.51
CA VAL A 655 -20.76 8.25 10.15
C VAL A 655 -20.57 6.77 9.76
N GLY A 656 -19.46 6.15 10.17
CA GLY A 656 -19.21 4.73 9.90
C GLY A 656 -20.23 3.78 10.55
N GLN A 657 -20.86 4.18 11.65
CA GLN A 657 -21.87 3.42 12.37
C GLN A 657 -23.29 3.75 11.90
N LEU A 658 -23.61 5.03 11.70
CA LEU A 658 -24.95 5.50 11.34
C LEU A 658 -25.31 5.26 9.86
N THR A 659 -24.32 5.12 8.99
CA THR A 659 -24.54 4.90 7.55
C THR A 659 -24.16 3.47 7.13
N GLY A 660 -22.98 3.31 6.55
CA GLY A 660 -22.56 2.11 5.81
C GLY A 660 -21.66 2.43 4.60
N MET A 661 -21.30 3.70 4.39
CA MET A 661 -20.49 4.17 3.23
C MET A 661 -19.20 3.38 3.01
N TYR A 662 -18.55 2.91 4.10
CA TYR A 662 -17.29 2.17 4.04
C TYR A 662 -17.39 0.84 3.28
N ARG A 663 -18.59 0.23 3.20
CA ARG A 663 -18.82 -1.02 2.45
C ARG A 663 -18.68 -0.81 0.94
N TYR A 664 -19.11 0.36 0.45
CA TYR A 664 -19.12 0.69 -0.97
C TYR A 664 -17.89 1.48 -1.41
N LYS A 665 -17.17 2.11 -0.45
CA LYS A 665 -15.85 2.72 -0.67
C LYS A 665 -15.00 2.65 0.61
N TYR A 666 -14.19 1.60 0.73
CA TYR A 666 -13.41 1.35 1.95
C TYR A 666 -12.34 2.39 2.27
N ARG A 667 -11.82 3.13 1.27
CA ARG A 667 -10.85 4.22 1.48
C ARG A 667 -11.38 5.32 2.43
N LEU A 668 -12.70 5.42 2.60
CA LEU A 668 -13.37 6.29 3.57
C LEU A 668 -13.00 5.99 5.03
N MET A 669 -12.46 4.81 5.33
CA MET A 669 -11.90 4.50 6.64
C MET A 669 -10.80 5.49 7.06
N ARG A 670 -10.16 6.19 6.13
CA ARG A 670 -9.26 7.32 6.43
C ARG A 670 -10.00 8.42 7.20
N GLN A 671 -11.15 8.87 6.70
CA GLN A 671 -11.95 9.92 7.33
C GLN A 671 -12.56 9.46 8.65
N VAL A 672 -13.12 8.24 8.71
CA VAL A 672 -13.71 7.71 9.95
C VAL A 672 -12.67 7.63 11.07
N ARG A 673 -11.44 7.19 10.77
CA ARG A 673 -10.34 7.19 11.75
C ARG A 673 -9.96 8.61 12.16
N MET A 674 -9.83 9.54 11.21
CA MET A 674 -9.52 10.94 11.49
C MET A 674 -10.58 11.61 12.39
N CYS A 675 -11.87 11.38 12.16
CA CYS A 675 -12.93 11.90 13.03
C CYS A 675 -12.86 11.28 14.44
N LYS A 676 -12.49 10.00 14.57
CA LYS A 676 -12.25 9.39 15.89
C LYS A 676 -11.05 10.01 16.60
N ASP A 677 -9.97 10.29 15.86
CA ASP A 677 -8.77 10.94 16.41
C ASP A 677 -9.07 12.38 16.86
N LEU A 678 -9.82 13.14 16.05
CA LEU A 678 -10.33 14.47 16.42
C LEU A 678 -11.27 14.42 17.63
N LYS A 679 -12.12 13.38 17.73
CA LYS A 679 -12.98 13.17 18.90
C LYS A 679 -12.17 13.00 20.17
N HIS A 680 -11.09 12.20 20.12
CA HIS A 680 -10.20 12.04 21.27
C HIS A 680 -9.50 13.34 21.65
N LEU A 681 -8.97 14.07 20.67
CA LEU A 681 -8.33 15.37 20.87
C LEU A 681 -9.28 16.36 21.56
N VAL A 682 -10.49 16.53 21.01
CA VAL A 682 -11.50 17.46 21.53
C VAL A 682 -12.00 17.05 22.90
N TYR A 683 -12.35 15.77 23.10
CA TYR A 683 -13.00 15.34 24.35
C TYR A 683 -12.08 15.42 25.57
N TYR A 684 -10.77 15.17 25.42
CA TYR A 684 -9.86 15.24 26.56
C TYR A 684 -9.57 16.70 26.96
N ARG A 685 -9.49 17.62 26.01
CA ARG A 685 -9.43 19.06 26.34
C ARG A 685 -10.77 19.62 26.84
N PHE A 686 -11.90 19.14 26.31
CA PHE A 686 -13.24 19.64 26.69
C PHE A 686 -13.70 19.14 28.07
N ASN A 687 -13.49 17.85 28.37
CA ASN A 687 -13.88 17.23 29.65
C ASN A 687 -12.75 17.29 30.68
N SER A 688 -12.25 18.51 30.92
CA SER A 688 -11.20 18.80 31.90
C SER A 688 -11.75 19.70 33.01
N GLY A 689 -11.18 19.59 34.22
CA GLY A 689 -11.62 20.31 35.42
C GLY A 689 -12.98 19.82 35.93
N ALA A 690 -13.91 20.73 36.19
CA ALA A 690 -15.25 20.43 36.70
C ALA A 690 -16.18 19.70 35.70
N VAL A 691 -15.81 19.60 34.41
CA VAL A 691 -16.64 18.98 33.37
C VAL A 691 -16.37 17.48 33.27
N GLY A 692 -17.34 16.66 33.67
CA GLY A 692 -17.22 15.19 33.68
C GLY A 692 -17.34 14.50 32.30
N LYS A 693 -17.16 13.17 32.33
CA LYS A 693 -17.40 12.30 31.16
C LYS A 693 -18.91 12.16 30.93
N GLY A 694 -19.36 12.36 29.69
CA GLY A 694 -20.78 12.26 29.32
C GLY A 694 -21.07 12.91 27.97
N PRO A 695 -22.28 12.74 27.42
CA PRO A 695 -22.78 13.54 26.29
C PRO A 695 -22.84 15.03 26.65
N GLY A 696 -22.97 15.90 25.65
CA GLY A 696 -22.97 17.36 25.83
C GLY A 696 -21.75 18.07 25.26
N CYS A 697 -21.05 17.47 24.29
CA CYS A 697 -19.94 18.13 23.60
C CYS A 697 -20.38 18.47 22.17
N GLY A 698 -20.75 19.73 21.94
CA GLY A 698 -21.28 20.21 20.65
C GLY A 698 -20.26 20.75 19.65
N PHE A 699 -18.96 20.48 19.83
CA PHE A 699 -17.88 21.09 19.05
C PHE A 699 -17.63 20.37 17.70
N TRP A 700 -18.57 20.49 16.75
CA TRP A 700 -18.62 19.69 15.53
C TRP A 700 -17.79 20.18 14.34
N ALA A 701 -17.32 21.43 14.36
CA ALA A 701 -16.60 22.05 13.25
C ALA A 701 -15.40 21.21 12.73
N PRO A 702 -14.52 20.61 13.57
CA PRO A 702 -13.39 19.83 13.05
C PRO A 702 -13.83 18.60 12.25
N MET A 703 -14.86 17.87 12.71
CA MET A 703 -15.35 16.65 12.08
C MET A 703 -16.15 16.97 10.82
N TRP A 704 -16.97 18.03 10.84
CA TRP A 704 -17.69 18.53 9.66
C TRP A 704 -16.75 18.83 8.49
N ARG A 705 -15.62 19.51 8.75
CA ARG A 705 -14.59 19.81 7.75
C ARG A 705 -14.05 18.55 7.07
N VAL A 706 -13.80 17.48 7.83
CA VAL A 706 -13.30 16.20 7.29
C VAL A 706 -14.28 15.64 6.25
N TRP A 707 -15.58 15.72 6.50
CA TRP A 707 -16.62 15.24 5.59
C TRP A 707 -16.82 16.15 4.37
N LEU A 708 -16.69 17.47 4.53
CA LEU A 708 -16.67 18.38 3.38
C LEU A 708 -15.49 18.14 2.45
N PHE A 709 -14.28 17.94 2.99
CA PHE A 709 -13.11 17.62 2.17
C PHE A 709 -13.21 16.24 1.52
N PHE A 710 -13.90 15.29 2.16
CA PHE A 710 -14.28 14.03 1.51
C PHE A 710 -15.23 14.27 0.33
N LEU A 711 -16.27 15.08 0.52
CA LEU A 711 -17.23 15.39 -0.54
C LEU A 711 -16.56 16.10 -1.72
N ARG A 712 -15.66 17.06 -1.47
CA ARG A 712 -14.84 17.72 -2.50
C ARG A 712 -14.13 16.72 -3.42
N GLY A 713 -13.59 15.64 -2.87
CA GLY A 713 -12.90 14.60 -3.64
C GLY A 713 -13.83 13.54 -4.24
N ILE A 714 -15.00 13.29 -3.66
CA ILE A 714 -15.93 12.26 -4.13
C ILE A 714 -16.85 12.75 -5.25
N VAL A 715 -17.18 14.05 -5.27
CA VAL A 715 -18.12 14.64 -6.25
C VAL A 715 -17.73 14.30 -7.69
N PRO A 716 -16.49 14.56 -8.17
CA PRO A 716 -16.13 14.20 -9.56
C PRO A 716 -16.16 12.70 -9.84
N LEU A 717 -15.85 11.86 -8.84
CA LEU A 717 -15.88 10.41 -9.00
C LEU A 717 -17.30 9.90 -9.15
N LEU A 718 -18.22 10.39 -8.31
CA LEU A 718 -19.63 9.99 -8.35
C LEU A 718 -20.36 10.58 -9.55
N GLU A 719 -20.08 11.83 -9.94
CA GLU A 719 -20.62 12.41 -11.17
C GLU A 719 -20.30 11.51 -12.38
N ARG A 720 -19.04 11.07 -12.52
CA ARG A 720 -18.65 10.13 -13.58
C ARG A 720 -19.36 8.78 -13.45
N TRP A 721 -19.42 8.21 -12.25
CA TRP A 721 -20.03 6.89 -12.04
C TRP A 721 -21.54 6.90 -12.29
N LEU A 722 -22.24 7.93 -11.81
CA LEU A 722 -23.67 8.12 -12.02
C LEU A 722 -23.96 8.47 -13.48
N SER A 723 -23.15 9.31 -14.13
CA SER A 723 -23.27 9.56 -15.57
C SER A 723 -23.14 8.28 -16.38
N ASN A 724 -22.14 7.43 -16.10
CA ASN A 724 -21.98 6.15 -16.79
C ASN A 724 -23.13 5.18 -16.49
N LEU A 725 -23.67 5.21 -15.27
CA LEU A 725 -24.83 4.41 -14.89
C LEU A 725 -26.08 4.84 -15.67
N LEU A 726 -26.32 6.15 -15.76
CA LEU A 726 -27.45 6.73 -16.47
C LEU A 726 -27.33 6.55 -17.98
N ALA A 727 -26.16 6.87 -18.57
CA ALA A 727 -25.88 6.62 -19.99
C ALA A 727 -26.15 5.15 -20.34
N ARG A 728 -25.61 4.21 -19.56
CA ARG A 728 -25.87 2.77 -19.76
C ARG A 728 -27.35 2.38 -19.59
N GLN A 729 -28.11 3.10 -18.77
CA GLN A 729 -29.53 2.83 -18.55
C GLN A 729 -30.41 3.40 -19.68
N PHE A 730 -30.00 4.51 -20.29
CA PHE A 730 -30.75 5.16 -21.37
C PHE A 730 -30.31 4.70 -22.77
N GLU A 731 -29.00 4.54 -23.01
CA GLU A 731 -28.39 4.18 -24.29
C GLU A 731 -28.12 2.67 -24.41
N GLY A 732 -28.11 1.94 -23.28
CA GLY A 732 -27.79 0.51 -23.24
C GLY A 732 -26.29 0.22 -23.08
N ARG A 733 -25.90 -1.07 -23.17
CA ARG A 733 -24.50 -1.49 -23.09
C ARG A 733 -23.93 -1.72 -24.47
N VAL A 734 -22.77 -1.13 -24.75
CA VAL A 734 -21.98 -1.46 -25.95
C VAL A 734 -21.31 -2.84 -25.75
N THR A 735 -21.65 -3.82 -26.58
CA THR A 735 -21.20 -5.22 -26.43
C THR A 735 -19.81 -5.49 -27.02
N LYS A 736 -19.39 -4.74 -28.05
CA LYS A 736 -18.10 -4.92 -28.76
C LYS A 736 -17.17 -3.68 -28.77
N GLY A 737 -17.47 -2.65 -27.98
CA GLY A 737 -16.81 -1.34 -28.12
C GLY A 737 -15.41 -1.22 -27.52
N ILE A 738 -15.04 -2.04 -26.52
CA ILE A 738 -13.74 -1.95 -25.83
C ILE A 738 -13.06 -3.32 -25.87
N ALA A 739 -11.89 -3.38 -26.49
CA ALA A 739 -11.05 -4.57 -26.48
C ALA A 739 -10.72 -4.97 -25.03
N LYS A 740 -10.91 -6.25 -24.69
CA LYS A 740 -10.65 -6.74 -23.33
C LYS A 740 -9.14 -6.84 -23.13
N THR A 741 -8.62 -6.24 -22.06
CA THR A 741 -7.21 -6.36 -21.70
C THR A 741 -6.84 -7.80 -21.30
N VAL A 742 -5.62 -8.22 -21.64
CA VAL A 742 -5.08 -9.52 -21.23
C VAL A 742 -4.66 -9.43 -19.77
N THR A 743 -5.43 -10.08 -18.90
CA THR A 743 -5.15 -10.18 -17.46
C THR A 743 -4.54 -11.54 -17.13
N LYS A 744 -4.02 -11.72 -15.91
CA LYS A 744 -3.36 -12.95 -15.43
C LYS A 744 -4.07 -14.25 -15.83
N GLN A 745 -5.41 -14.29 -15.77
CA GLN A 745 -6.20 -15.49 -16.11
C GLN A 745 -6.12 -15.89 -17.59
N ARG A 746 -5.83 -14.95 -18.49
CA ARG A 746 -5.86 -15.14 -19.95
C ARG A 746 -4.49 -15.20 -20.59
N VAL A 747 -3.40 -15.01 -19.84
CA VAL A 747 -2.04 -14.96 -20.39
C VAL A 747 -1.70 -16.24 -21.16
N GLU A 748 -1.94 -17.41 -20.59
CA GLU A 748 -1.64 -18.70 -21.26
C GLU A 748 -2.52 -18.91 -22.51
N ALA A 749 -3.83 -18.61 -22.42
CA ALA A 749 -4.75 -18.78 -23.53
C ALA A 749 -4.47 -17.77 -24.67
N HIS A 750 -4.04 -16.56 -24.34
CA HIS A 750 -3.67 -15.54 -25.31
C HIS A 750 -2.36 -15.89 -26.02
N PHE A 751 -1.36 -16.37 -25.26
CA PHE A 751 -0.11 -16.86 -25.83
C PHE A 751 -0.36 -17.98 -26.84
N ASP A 752 -1.21 -18.96 -26.51
CA ASP A 752 -1.58 -20.02 -27.44
C ASP A 752 -2.35 -19.51 -28.67
N LEU A 753 -3.17 -18.46 -28.51
CA LEU A 753 -3.90 -17.84 -29.62
C LEU A 753 -2.92 -17.12 -30.58
N GLU A 754 -2.00 -16.33 -30.05
CA GLU A 754 -0.97 -15.62 -30.83
C GLU A 754 -0.01 -16.58 -31.51
N LEU A 755 0.44 -17.63 -30.81
CA LEU A 755 1.29 -18.67 -31.38
C LEU A 755 0.62 -19.36 -32.56
N ARG A 756 -0.67 -19.74 -32.43
CA ARG A 756 -1.42 -20.35 -33.53
C ARG A 756 -1.62 -19.40 -34.69
N ALA A 757 -1.83 -18.11 -34.44
CA ALA A 757 -1.95 -17.10 -35.48
C ALA A 757 -0.61 -16.93 -36.23
N ALA A 758 0.52 -16.83 -35.51
CA ALA A 758 1.85 -16.74 -36.12
C ALA A 758 2.18 -17.95 -36.99
N VAL A 759 1.93 -19.16 -36.48
CA VAL A 759 2.10 -20.40 -37.25
C VAL A 759 1.20 -20.43 -38.49
N MET A 760 -0.04 -19.94 -38.39
CA MET A 760 -0.94 -19.85 -39.55
C MET A 760 -0.40 -18.89 -40.63
N HIS A 761 0.18 -17.76 -40.24
CA HIS A 761 0.82 -16.84 -41.19
C HIS A 761 1.99 -17.52 -41.91
N ASP A 762 2.90 -18.16 -41.17
CA ASP A 762 4.04 -18.87 -41.77
C ASP A 762 3.59 -20.03 -42.69
N ILE A 763 2.53 -20.76 -42.33
CA ILE A 763 1.96 -21.81 -43.19
C ILE A 763 1.46 -21.22 -44.52
N LEU A 764 0.76 -20.09 -44.48
CA LEU A 764 0.20 -19.49 -45.69
C LEU A 764 1.30 -18.94 -46.63
N ASP A 765 2.39 -18.44 -46.06
CA ASP A 765 3.52 -17.90 -46.80
C ASP A 765 4.40 -19.01 -47.41
N MET A 766 4.56 -20.15 -46.72
CA MET A 766 5.35 -21.28 -47.22
C MET A 766 4.62 -22.16 -48.25
N MET A 767 3.29 -22.13 -48.29
CA MET A 767 2.50 -23.02 -49.14
C MET A 767 2.31 -22.42 -50.55
N PRO A 768 2.53 -23.20 -51.63
CA PRO A 768 2.21 -22.76 -52.99
C PRO A 768 0.70 -22.51 -53.16
N GLU A 769 0.34 -21.61 -54.08
CA GLU A 769 -1.03 -21.07 -54.26
C GLU A 769 -2.13 -22.13 -54.40
N SER A 770 -1.80 -23.33 -54.88
CA SER A 770 -2.74 -24.43 -55.12
C SER A 770 -3.15 -25.25 -53.87
N VAL A 771 -2.53 -25.08 -52.68
CA VAL A 771 -2.67 -26.03 -51.55
C VAL A 771 -3.10 -25.39 -50.20
N LYS A 772 -3.45 -24.10 -50.19
CA LYS A 772 -3.39 -23.23 -48.99
C LYS A 772 -4.40 -23.49 -47.86
N ALA A 773 -5.65 -23.89 -48.12
CA ALA A 773 -6.71 -23.83 -47.09
C ALA A 773 -6.96 -25.12 -46.29
N ASN A 774 -6.95 -26.30 -46.93
CA ASN A 774 -7.42 -27.54 -46.28
C ASN A 774 -6.39 -28.19 -45.34
N LYS A 775 -5.08 -27.94 -45.55
CA LYS A 775 -4.00 -28.59 -44.78
C LYS A 775 -3.57 -27.81 -43.53
N ALA A 776 -3.90 -26.51 -43.42
CA ALA A 776 -3.47 -25.66 -42.31
C ALA A 776 -3.95 -26.18 -40.93
N ARG A 777 -5.19 -26.70 -40.86
CA ARG A 777 -5.73 -27.29 -39.63
C ARG A 777 -4.96 -28.54 -39.19
N THR A 778 -4.57 -29.39 -40.15
CA THR A 778 -3.79 -30.61 -39.91
C THR A 778 -2.39 -30.27 -39.41
N ILE A 779 -1.75 -29.26 -40.00
CA ILE A 779 -0.43 -28.78 -39.52
C ILE A 779 -0.52 -28.26 -38.07
N LEU A 780 -1.58 -27.53 -37.71
CA LEU A 780 -1.80 -27.09 -36.33
C LEU A 780 -2.07 -28.25 -35.35
N GLN A 781 -2.64 -29.36 -35.82
CA GLN A 781 -2.75 -30.59 -35.03
C GLN A 781 -1.37 -31.22 -34.80
N HIS A 782 -0.53 -31.30 -35.84
CA HIS A 782 0.86 -31.75 -35.69
C HIS A 782 1.67 -30.85 -34.75
N LEU A 783 1.51 -29.53 -34.80
CA LEU A 783 2.13 -28.60 -33.84
C LEU A 783 1.69 -28.91 -32.39
N SER A 784 0.39 -29.17 -32.20
CA SER A 784 -0.15 -29.49 -30.88
C SER A 784 0.36 -30.83 -30.35
N GLU A 785 0.52 -31.81 -31.24
CA GLU A 785 1.04 -33.12 -30.92
C GLU A 785 2.54 -33.09 -30.64
N ALA A 786 3.32 -32.40 -31.47
CA ALA A 786 4.75 -32.17 -31.24
C ALA A 786 5.01 -31.51 -29.87
N TRP A 787 4.14 -30.57 -29.44
CA TRP A 787 4.21 -29.99 -28.09
C TRP A 787 3.89 -31.01 -26.98
N ARG A 788 2.98 -31.97 -27.20
CA ARG A 788 2.71 -33.03 -26.23
C ARG A 788 3.88 -34.02 -26.15
N CYS A 789 4.38 -34.48 -27.30
CA CYS A 789 5.57 -35.33 -27.37
C CYS A 789 6.77 -34.67 -26.68
N TRP A 790 6.99 -33.37 -26.92
CA TRP A 790 8.02 -32.62 -26.21
C TRP A 790 7.82 -32.67 -24.69
N LYS A 791 6.60 -32.47 -24.16
CA LYS A 791 6.37 -32.55 -22.70
C LYS A 791 6.50 -33.96 -22.12
N ALA A 792 6.24 -34.99 -22.92
CA ALA A 792 6.38 -36.40 -22.55
C ALA A 792 7.82 -36.93 -22.75
N ASN A 793 8.69 -36.11 -23.35
CA ASN A 793 10.02 -36.51 -23.81
C ASN A 793 10.03 -37.69 -24.79
N VAL A 794 8.97 -37.80 -25.59
CA VAL A 794 8.88 -38.80 -26.67
C VAL A 794 9.45 -38.18 -27.94
N PRO A 795 10.35 -38.87 -28.67
CA PRO A 795 10.87 -38.37 -29.94
C PRO A 795 9.72 -38.22 -30.94
N TRP A 796 9.50 -37.00 -31.41
CA TRP A 796 8.47 -36.71 -32.41
C TRP A 796 9.07 -36.80 -33.80
N LYS A 797 8.70 -37.84 -34.55
CA LYS A 797 9.02 -37.99 -35.98
C LYS A 797 7.80 -38.49 -36.74
N VAL A 798 7.37 -37.74 -37.75
CA VAL A 798 6.21 -38.10 -38.58
C VAL A 798 6.72 -38.59 -39.94
N PRO A 799 6.49 -39.87 -40.31
CA PRO A 799 6.84 -40.36 -41.64
C PRO A 799 6.11 -39.56 -42.74
N GLY A 800 6.83 -39.14 -43.78
CA GLY A 800 6.25 -38.46 -44.94
C GLY A 800 5.88 -36.98 -44.74
N LEU A 801 6.25 -36.34 -43.63
CA LEU A 801 6.07 -34.89 -43.44
C LEU A 801 7.14 -34.10 -44.20
N ALA A 802 6.74 -33.01 -44.87
CA ALA A 802 7.68 -32.15 -45.58
C ALA A 802 8.65 -31.45 -44.61
N ALA A 803 9.96 -31.50 -44.90
CA ALA A 803 11.02 -30.96 -44.05
C ALA A 803 10.83 -29.47 -43.66
N PRO A 804 10.35 -28.56 -44.53
CA PRO A 804 10.08 -27.18 -44.14
C PRO A 804 9.01 -27.05 -43.05
N ILE A 805 7.95 -27.87 -43.12
CA ILE A 805 6.87 -27.88 -42.12
C ILE A 805 7.37 -28.47 -40.80
N GLU A 806 8.17 -29.54 -40.86
CA GLU A 806 8.81 -30.14 -39.69
C GLU A 806 9.68 -29.12 -38.95
N ASN A 807 10.57 -28.43 -39.66
CA ASN A 807 11.46 -27.41 -39.09
C ASN A 807 10.68 -26.21 -38.52
N MET A 808 9.61 -25.77 -39.19
CA MET A 808 8.73 -24.72 -38.66
C MET A 808 8.08 -25.16 -37.34
N ILE A 809 7.53 -26.38 -37.28
CA ILE A 809 6.93 -26.91 -36.05
C ILE A 809 7.98 -26.97 -34.92
N LEU A 810 9.17 -27.51 -35.18
CA LEU A 810 10.25 -27.61 -34.19
C LEU A 810 10.68 -26.24 -33.67
N LYS A 811 10.77 -25.23 -34.54
CA LYS A 811 11.06 -23.83 -34.17
C LYS A 811 10.03 -23.30 -33.16
N TYR A 812 8.74 -23.45 -33.44
CA TYR A 812 7.69 -22.94 -32.55
C TYR A 812 7.50 -23.78 -31.28
N VAL A 813 7.73 -25.09 -31.35
CA VAL A 813 7.76 -25.98 -30.17
C VAL A 813 8.89 -25.56 -29.24
N LYS A 814 10.08 -25.25 -29.78
CA LYS A 814 11.21 -24.73 -29.00
C LYS A 814 10.89 -23.36 -28.38
N ALA A 815 10.35 -22.43 -29.16
CA ALA A 815 9.95 -21.12 -28.62
C ALA A 815 8.93 -21.25 -27.47
N LYS A 816 7.97 -22.17 -27.58
CA LYS A 816 7.01 -22.48 -26.52
C LYS A 816 7.66 -23.16 -25.32
N ALA A 817 8.64 -24.04 -25.54
CA ALA A 817 9.42 -24.69 -24.49
C ALA A 817 10.23 -23.69 -23.67
N ASP A 818 10.88 -22.72 -24.32
CA ASP A 818 11.66 -21.68 -23.66
C ASP A 818 10.78 -20.79 -22.79
N TRP A 819 9.65 -20.33 -23.33
CA TRP A 819 8.65 -19.59 -22.56
C TRP A 819 8.13 -20.38 -21.35
N TRP A 820 7.81 -21.67 -21.55
CA TRP A 820 7.28 -22.54 -20.50
C TRP A 820 8.31 -22.79 -19.39
N THR A 821 9.59 -22.97 -19.74
CA THR A 821 10.70 -23.21 -18.81
C THR A 821 11.06 -21.95 -18.03
N ASN A 822 11.23 -20.82 -18.71
CA ASN A 822 11.50 -19.53 -18.06
C ASN A 822 10.37 -19.12 -17.11
N SER A 823 9.12 -19.32 -17.51
CA SER A 823 7.96 -19.11 -16.64
C SER A 823 7.99 -20.02 -15.40
N THR A 824 8.48 -21.26 -15.54
CA THR A 824 8.59 -22.20 -14.42
C THR A 824 9.66 -21.74 -13.43
N TYR A 825 10.86 -21.39 -13.90
CA TYR A 825 11.93 -20.90 -13.02
C TYR A 825 11.57 -19.58 -12.33
N TYR A 826 10.98 -18.64 -13.06
CA TYR A 826 10.49 -17.38 -12.47
C TYR A 826 9.47 -17.63 -11.35
N ASN A 827 8.52 -18.53 -11.57
CA ASN A 827 7.53 -18.86 -10.54
C ASN A 827 8.13 -19.66 -9.39
N ARG A 828 9.11 -20.54 -9.64
CA ARG A 828 9.81 -21.27 -8.58
C ARG A 828 10.58 -20.32 -7.67
N GLU A 829 11.30 -19.35 -8.22
CA GLU A 829 12.00 -18.33 -7.43
C GLU A 829 11.03 -17.48 -6.60
N ARG A 830 9.87 -17.11 -7.17
CA ARG A 830 8.82 -16.41 -6.41
C ARG A 830 8.25 -17.24 -5.27
N ILE A 831 8.04 -18.54 -5.47
CA ILE A 831 7.58 -19.46 -4.42
C ILE A 831 8.66 -19.57 -3.33
N LYS A 832 9.93 -19.74 -3.72
CA LYS A 832 11.08 -19.87 -2.81
C LYS A 832 11.25 -18.63 -1.93
N ARG A 833 11.05 -17.43 -2.48
CA ARG A 833 11.10 -16.15 -1.74
C ARG A 833 9.86 -15.86 -0.89
N GLY A 834 8.84 -16.72 -0.94
CA GLY A 834 7.57 -16.49 -0.22
C GLY A 834 6.74 -15.34 -0.79
N ALA A 835 6.89 -15.00 -2.08
CA ALA A 835 6.08 -13.98 -2.71
C ALA A 835 4.59 -14.41 -2.79
N THR A 836 3.69 -13.45 -3.00
CA THR A 836 2.26 -13.76 -3.15
C THR A 836 2.00 -14.57 -4.43
N VAL A 837 1.66 -15.84 -4.24
CA VAL A 837 1.44 -16.82 -5.31
C VAL A 837 0.12 -17.56 -5.09
N ASP A 838 -0.59 -17.82 -6.19
CA ASP A 838 -1.87 -18.54 -6.14
C ASP A 838 -1.62 -20.04 -5.94
N LYS A 839 -2.49 -20.72 -5.18
CA LYS A 839 -2.41 -22.18 -4.97
C LYS A 839 -2.37 -22.98 -6.29
N THR A 840 -3.11 -22.54 -7.30
CA THR A 840 -3.11 -23.17 -8.63
C THR A 840 -1.78 -23.03 -9.34
N LEU A 841 -1.06 -21.92 -9.12
CA LEU A 841 0.26 -21.71 -9.68
C LEU A 841 1.29 -22.64 -9.05
N CYS A 842 1.26 -22.85 -7.72
CA CYS A 842 2.17 -23.81 -7.06
C CYS A 842 1.98 -25.23 -7.61
N LYS A 843 0.73 -25.69 -7.73
CA LYS A 843 0.43 -27.02 -8.30
C LYS A 843 0.88 -27.15 -9.76
N LYS A 844 0.65 -26.11 -10.57
CA LYS A 844 1.16 -26.08 -11.95
C LYS A 844 2.68 -26.16 -11.95
N ASN A 845 3.35 -25.34 -11.15
CA ASN A 845 4.80 -25.27 -11.07
C ASN A 845 5.41 -26.61 -10.67
N LEU A 846 4.85 -27.29 -9.67
CA LEU A 846 5.24 -28.64 -9.28
C LEU A 846 5.18 -29.60 -10.47
N GLY A 847 4.04 -29.68 -11.15
CA GLY A 847 3.89 -30.55 -12.32
C GLY A 847 4.80 -30.18 -13.51
N ARG A 848 5.23 -28.92 -13.62
CA ARG A 848 6.22 -28.49 -14.61
C ARG A 848 7.63 -28.93 -14.22
N LEU A 849 8.03 -28.71 -12.96
CA LEU A 849 9.34 -29.11 -12.46
C LEU A 849 9.53 -30.63 -12.46
N THR A 850 8.50 -31.42 -12.14
CA THR A 850 8.55 -32.87 -12.24
C THR A 850 8.90 -33.34 -13.66
N ARG A 851 8.31 -32.71 -14.69
CA ARG A 851 8.63 -33.05 -16.09
C ARG A 851 10.03 -32.64 -16.49
N LEU A 852 10.50 -31.46 -16.05
CA LEU A 852 11.87 -31.02 -16.33
C LEU A 852 12.90 -31.94 -15.66
N TRP A 853 12.63 -32.36 -14.42
CA TRP A 853 13.50 -33.28 -13.71
C TRP A 853 13.56 -34.64 -14.42
N LEU A 854 12.42 -35.21 -14.82
CA LEU A 854 12.38 -36.50 -15.52
C LEU A 854 13.03 -36.45 -16.91
N LYS A 855 12.97 -35.32 -17.60
CA LYS A 855 13.70 -35.13 -18.86
C LYS A 855 15.20 -35.22 -18.67
N ASN A 856 15.72 -34.51 -17.65
CA ASN A 856 17.13 -34.55 -17.32
C ASN A 856 17.54 -35.95 -16.84
N GLU A 857 16.66 -36.64 -16.13
CA GLU A 857 16.92 -38.01 -15.66
C GLU A 857 16.96 -39.01 -16.82
N GLN A 858 16.03 -38.94 -17.77
CA GLN A 858 16.07 -39.75 -18.99
C GLN A 858 17.34 -39.52 -19.81
N GLU A 859 17.75 -38.26 -19.96
CA GLU A 859 18.99 -37.92 -20.66
C GLU A 859 20.21 -38.48 -19.93
N ARG A 860 20.24 -38.39 -18.59
CA ARG A 860 21.31 -38.95 -17.76
C ARG A 860 21.44 -40.46 -17.91
N GLN A 861 20.32 -41.18 -17.90
CA GLN A 861 20.28 -42.63 -18.08
C GLN A 861 20.70 -43.04 -19.49
N HIS A 862 20.29 -42.28 -20.51
CA HIS A 862 20.70 -42.51 -21.89
C HIS A 862 22.19 -42.25 -22.09
N ALA A 863 22.73 -41.15 -21.52
CA ALA A 863 24.14 -40.82 -21.55
C ALA A 863 24.99 -41.93 -20.92
N TYR A 864 24.60 -42.46 -19.76
CA TYR A 864 25.31 -43.58 -19.14
C TYR A 864 25.39 -44.82 -20.04
N ARG A 865 24.30 -45.18 -20.73
CA ARG A 865 24.32 -46.32 -21.67
C ARG A 865 25.15 -46.05 -22.92
N LYS A 866 25.21 -44.80 -23.35
CA LYS A 866 25.94 -44.38 -24.54
C LYS A 866 27.44 -44.28 -24.26
N ASP A 867 27.82 -43.65 -23.15
CA ASP A 867 29.21 -43.37 -22.78
C ASP A 867 29.87 -44.58 -22.10
N GLY A 868 29.07 -45.47 -21.49
CA GLY A 868 29.53 -46.61 -20.70
C GLY A 868 29.67 -46.27 -19.20
N PRO A 869 30.12 -47.24 -18.37
CA PRO A 869 30.37 -47.01 -16.96
C PRO A 869 31.36 -45.88 -16.72
N TYR A 870 30.99 -44.89 -15.88
CA TYR A 870 31.86 -43.77 -15.55
C TYR A 870 33.01 -44.15 -14.61
N ILE A 871 32.90 -45.30 -13.94
CA ILE A 871 33.99 -45.83 -13.12
C ILE A 871 34.94 -46.65 -14.00
N SER A 872 36.24 -46.38 -13.88
CA SER A 872 37.25 -47.17 -14.60
C SER A 872 37.32 -48.58 -14.02
N GLY A 873 37.75 -49.55 -14.84
CA GLY A 873 37.93 -50.93 -14.39
C GLY A 873 38.95 -51.03 -13.25
N GLU A 874 40.00 -50.20 -13.29
CA GLU A 874 41.06 -50.16 -12.28
C GLU A 874 40.53 -49.60 -10.94
N ASP A 875 39.83 -48.47 -10.98
CA ASP A 875 39.24 -47.86 -9.78
C ASP A 875 38.19 -48.78 -9.16
N GLY A 876 37.36 -49.43 -9.99
CA GLY A 876 36.37 -50.40 -9.52
C GLY A 876 37.01 -51.60 -8.80
N VAL A 877 38.15 -52.09 -9.29
CA VAL A 877 38.93 -53.14 -8.62
C VAL A 877 39.55 -52.62 -7.34
N ALA A 878 40.12 -51.41 -7.33
CA ALA A 878 40.70 -50.81 -6.14
C ALA A 878 39.67 -50.64 -5.01
N ILE A 879 38.47 -50.13 -5.32
CA ILE A 879 37.36 -49.99 -4.36
C ILE A 879 36.94 -51.36 -3.81
N TYR A 880 36.81 -52.35 -4.69
CA TYR A 880 36.41 -53.71 -4.30
C TYR A 880 37.46 -54.35 -3.38
N THR A 881 38.74 -54.33 -3.75
CA THR A 881 39.85 -54.87 -2.97
C THR A 881 39.99 -54.18 -1.61
N ASN A 882 39.85 -52.85 -1.57
CA ASN A 882 39.87 -52.09 -0.32
C ASN A 882 38.74 -52.54 0.62
N THR A 883 37.55 -52.77 0.08
CA THR A 883 36.40 -53.26 0.85
C THR A 883 36.63 -54.69 1.36
N VAL A 884 37.22 -55.57 0.55
CA VAL A 884 37.57 -56.95 0.97
C VAL A 884 38.54 -56.91 2.13
N HIS A 885 39.65 -56.16 2.02
CA HIS A 885 40.63 -56.04 3.11
C HIS A 885 40.03 -55.45 4.38
N TRP A 886 39.12 -54.47 4.26
CA TRP A 886 38.37 -53.96 5.42
C TRP A 886 37.56 -55.08 6.09
N LEU A 887 36.72 -55.80 5.34
CA LEU A 887 35.87 -56.85 5.89
C LEU A 887 36.68 -58.02 6.49
N GLU A 888 37.80 -58.39 5.87
CA GLU A 888 38.75 -59.38 6.41
C GLU A 888 39.39 -58.89 7.71
N SER A 889 39.82 -57.62 7.78
CA SER A 889 40.39 -57.03 8.99
C SER A 889 39.39 -57.03 10.15
N ARG A 890 38.09 -56.87 9.85
CA ARG A 890 36.99 -56.93 10.81
C ARG A 890 36.54 -58.35 11.15
N LYS A 891 37.10 -59.38 10.49
CA LYS A 891 36.65 -60.79 10.59
C LYS A 891 35.13 -60.90 10.37
N PHE A 892 34.61 -60.13 9.42
CA PHE A 892 33.18 -60.08 9.15
C PHE A 892 32.69 -61.40 8.57
N SER A 893 31.60 -61.94 9.13
CA SER A 893 30.92 -63.10 8.57
C SER A 893 29.76 -62.61 7.69
N PRO A 894 29.67 -63.03 6.42
CA PRO A 894 28.57 -62.64 5.53
C PRO A 894 27.19 -63.03 6.07
N ILE A 895 26.20 -62.16 5.87
CA ILE A 895 24.82 -62.35 6.30
C ILE A 895 24.19 -63.48 5.45
N PRO A 896 23.70 -64.57 6.09
CA PRO A 896 23.13 -65.69 5.37
C PRO A 896 21.74 -65.35 4.82
N PHE A 897 21.24 -66.20 3.93
CA PHE A 897 19.84 -66.18 3.55
C PHE A 897 18.94 -66.50 4.77
N PRO A 898 17.78 -65.84 4.96
CA PRO A 898 16.85 -66.16 6.04
C PRO A 898 16.48 -67.65 6.04
N PRO A 899 16.91 -68.43 7.04
CA PRO A 899 16.70 -69.88 7.02
C PRO A 899 15.21 -70.21 7.13
N LEU A 900 14.79 -71.39 6.68
CA LEU A 900 13.36 -71.75 6.64
C LEU A 900 12.70 -71.61 8.02
N ASN A 901 13.40 -72.04 9.07
CA ASN A 901 13.00 -71.96 10.47
C ASN A 901 13.87 -70.95 11.24
N TYR A 902 13.71 -69.65 10.99
CA TYR A 902 14.43 -68.62 11.74
C TYR A 902 13.61 -68.17 12.97
N LYS A 903 14.29 -68.04 14.11
CA LYS A 903 13.65 -67.78 15.41
C LYS A 903 12.91 -66.44 15.48
N HIS A 904 13.35 -65.43 14.73
CA HIS A 904 12.84 -64.06 14.82
C HIS A 904 11.99 -63.64 13.62
N ASP A 905 11.67 -64.54 12.67
CA ASP A 905 10.97 -64.21 11.42
C ASP A 905 9.63 -63.51 11.66
N THR A 906 8.81 -64.04 12.57
CA THR A 906 7.49 -63.47 12.86
C THR A 906 7.59 -62.08 13.48
N LYS A 907 8.61 -61.83 14.32
CA LYS A 907 8.84 -60.51 14.91
C LYS A 907 9.28 -59.49 13.86
N LEU A 908 10.18 -59.87 12.95
CA LEU A 908 10.61 -59.02 11.85
C LEU A 908 9.45 -58.69 10.91
N LEU A 909 8.59 -59.67 10.63
CA LEU A 909 7.39 -59.44 9.82
C LEU A 909 6.42 -58.45 10.50
N ILE A 910 6.15 -58.62 11.80
CA ILE A 910 5.25 -57.70 12.53
C ILE A 910 5.80 -56.26 12.48
N LEU A 911 7.09 -56.06 12.76
CA LEU A 911 7.72 -54.73 12.70
C LEU A 911 7.63 -54.11 11.29
N ALA A 912 7.85 -54.93 10.25
CA ALA A 912 7.71 -54.49 8.87
C ALA A 912 6.26 -54.07 8.54
N LEU A 913 5.27 -54.87 8.97
CA LEU A 913 3.85 -54.58 8.74
C LEU A 913 3.36 -53.35 9.52
N GLU A 914 3.84 -53.13 10.75
CA GLU A 914 3.55 -51.92 11.54
C GLU A 914 4.05 -50.66 10.83
N ARG A 915 5.31 -50.64 10.39
CA ARG A 915 5.89 -49.51 9.62
C ARG A 915 5.09 -49.19 8.36
N LEU A 916 4.59 -50.20 7.65
CA LEU A 916 3.77 -50.00 6.46
C LEU A 916 2.38 -49.43 6.81
N LYS A 917 1.75 -49.92 7.88
CA LYS A 917 0.42 -49.50 8.34
C LYS A 917 0.39 -48.05 8.84
N GLU A 918 1.43 -47.60 9.53
CA GLU A 918 1.53 -46.23 10.09
C GLU A 918 1.35 -45.14 9.03
N ASN A 919 1.82 -45.37 7.81
CA ASN A 919 1.72 -44.43 6.68
C ASN A 919 0.28 -44.07 6.29
N TYR A 920 -0.70 -44.87 6.70
CA TYR A 920 -2.12 -44.73 6.35
C TYR A 920 -3.01 -44.32 7.52
N ALA A 921 -2.52 -44.38 8.76
CA ALA A 921 -3.31 -44.10 9.96
C ALA A 921 -3.94 -42.69 9.97
N ALA A 922 -3.25 -41.70 9.39
CA ALA A 922 -3.73 -40.30 9.33
C ALA A 922 -4.61 -39.98 8.09
N LYS A 923 -4.68 -40.85 7.09
CA LYS A 923 -5.33 -40.54 5.79
C LYS A 923 -6.81 -40.93 5.81
N ALA A 924 -7.69 -39.94 5.68
CA ALA A 924 -9.14 -40.17 5.64
C ALA A 924 -9.68 -40.71 4.29
N ARG A 925 -8.91 -40.61 3.20
CA ARG A 925 -9.30 -41.10 1.87
C ARG A 925 -8.19 -41.95 1.29
N LEU A 926 -8.52 -43.21 1.02
CA LEU A 926 -7.59 -44.20 0.49
C LEU A 926 -7.92 -44.53 -0.97
N ASN A 927 -6.87 -44.59 -1.78
CA ASN A 927 -6.92 -45.06 -3.16
C ASN A 927 -7.06 -46.59 -3.21
N GLN A 928 -7.36 -47.14 -4.38
CA GLN A 928 -7.49 -48.60 -4.58
C GLN A 928 -6.21 -49.35 -4.19
N THR A 929 -5.05 -48.90 -4.67
CA THR A 929 -3.74 -49.49 -4.33
C THR A 929 -3.46 -49.49 -2.82
N GLN A 930 -3.88 -48.45 -2.10
CA GLN A 930 -3.71 -48.33 -0.66
C GLN A 930 -4.66 -49.26 0.12
N ARG A 931 -5.86 -49.53 -0.41
CA ARG A 931 -6.78 -50.53 0.16
C ARG A 931 -6.26 -51.94 -0.07
N GLU A 932 -5.73 -52.21 -1.26
CA GLU A 932 -5.05 -53.47 -1.56
C GLU A 932 -3.84 -53.68 -0.63
N GLU A 933 -3.05 -52.64 -0.38
CA GLU A 933 -1.94 -52.70 0.58
C GLU A 933 -2.42 -53.01 1.99
N LEU A 934 -3.45 -52.33 2.50
CA LEU A 934 -4.00 -52.64 3.83
C LEU A 934 -4.58 -54.05 3.91
N SER A 935 -5.28 -54.51 2.88
CA SER A 935 -5.82 -55.88 2.80
C SER A 935 -4.70 -56.92 2.83
N LEU A 936 -3.60 -56.69 2.09
CA LEU A 936 -2.44 -57.58 2.11
C LEU A 936 -1.70 -57.56 3.44
N ILE A 937 -1.67 -56.40 4.12
CA ILE A 937 -1.11 -56.27 5.47
C ILE A 937 -1.96 -57.07 6.47
N GLU A 938 -3.28 -56.92 6.44
CA GLU A 938 -4.21 -57.66 7.30
C GLU A 938 -4.10 -59.18 7.07
N GLN A 939 -4.07 -59.64 5.81
CA GLN A 939 -3.84 -61.05 5.48
C GLN A 939 -2.50 -61.57 6.01
N ALA A 940 -1.45 -60.74 6.00
CA ALA A 940 -0.14 -61.11 6.52
C ALA A 940 -0.10 -61.16 8.06
N TYR A 941 -0.98 -60.40 8.76
CA TYR A 941 -1.19 -60.56 10.20
C TYR A 941 -1.96 -61.84 10.53
N ASP A 942 -2.99 -62.17 9.74
CA ASP A 942 -3.85 -63.34 9.96
C ASP A 942 -3.09 -64.66 9.70
N ASN A 943 -2.28 -64.72 8.62
CA ASN A 943 -1.47 -65.90 8.28
C ASN A 943 0.01 -65.54 8.00
N PRO A 944 0.83 -65.36 9.06
CA PRO A 944 2.22 -64.92 8.90
C PRO A 944 3.12 -65.96 8.24
N HIS A 945 2.86 -67.26 8.41
CA HIS A 945 3.71 -68.32 7.86
C HIS A 945 3.60 -68.40 6.33
N GLU A 946 2.39 -68.26 5.79
CA GLU A 946 2.18 -68.19 4.33
C GLU A 946 2.82 -66.93 3.74
N ALA A 947 2.66 -65.78 4.41
CA ALA A 947 3.29 -64.54 4.01
C ALA A 947 4.83 -64.65 3.99
N LEU A 948 5.45 -65.24 5.01
CA LEU A 948 6.90 -65.49 5.07
C LEU A 948 7.38 -66.43 3.97
N SER A 949 6.63 -67.50 3.69
CA SER A 949 6.94 -68.42 2.59
C SER A 949 6.93 -67.69 1.24
N ARG A 950 5.93 -66.82 1.02
CA ARG A 950 5.84 -65.97 -0.17
C ARG A 950 7.01 -64.99 -0.27
N ILE A 951 7.38 -64.31 0.82
CA ILE A 951 8.51 -63.38 0.88
C ILE A 951 9.82 -64.10 0.51
N LYS A 952 10.13 -65.23 1.16
CA LYS A 952 11.35 -66.00 0.89
C LYS A 952 11.39 -66.51 -0.55
N ARG A 953 10.25 -66.94 -1.09
CA ARG A 953 10.13 -67.32 -2.50
C ARG A 953 10.45 -66.16 -3.44
N HIS A 954 9.96 -64.94 -3.16
CA HIS A 954 10.28 -63.75 -3.95
C HIS A 954 11.77 -63.42 -3.91
N LEU A 955 12.42 -63.51 -2.74
CA LEU A 955 13.86 -63.28 -2.62
C LEU A 955 14.69 -64.28 -3.46
N LEU A 956 14.25 -65.53 -3.57
CA LEU A 956 14.94 -66.56 -4.38
C LEU A 956 14.72 -66.39 -5.88
N THR A 957 13.47 -66.18 -6.33
CA THR A 957 13.14 -66.32 -7.76
C THR A 957 12.90 -65.00 -8.51
N MET A 958 12.51 -63.93 -7.81
CA MET A 958 12.09 -62.69 -8.46
C MET A 958 13.30 -61.80 -8.78
N ARG A 959 13.51 -61.51 -10.07
CA ARG A 959 14.58 -60.61 -10.56
C ARG A 959 14.10 -59.51 -11.51
N ALA A 960 12.85 -59.59 -11.95
CA ALA A 960 12.15 -58.55 -12.71
C ALA A 960 10.94 -58.09 -11.88
N PHE A 961 10.75 -56.78 -11.82
CA PHE A 961 9.75 -56.14 -10.95
C PHE A 961 8.79 -55.27 -11.75
N LYS A 962 7.66 -54.94 -11.15
CA LYS A 962 6.70 -54.00 -11.74
C LYS A 962 7.28 -52.59 -11.82
N GLU A 963 6.62 -51.74 -12.61
CA GLU A 963 6.99 -50.34 -12.69
C GLU A 963 6.66 -49.58 -11.41
N VAL A 964 7.47 -48.57 -11.11
CA VAL A 964 7.38 -47.73 -9.92
C VAL A 964 6.92 -46.34 -10.35
N SER A 965 5.83 -45.85 -9.77
CA SER A 965 5.37 -44.49 -10.07
C SER A 965 6.15 -43.46 -9.25
N ILE A 966 6.44 -42.29 -9.82
CA ILE A 966 7.13 -41.19 -9.11
C ILE A 966 6.23 -39.95 -9.01
N GLU A 967 6.17 -39.37 -7.81
CA GLU A 967 5.59 -38.07 -7.56
C GLU A 967 6.61 -37.16 -6.85
N PHE A 968 6.30 -35.87 -6.72
CA PHE A 968 7.13 -34.95 -5.96
C PHE A 968 6.32 -34.28 -4.86
N ASN A 969 6.89 -34.27 -3.66
CA ASN A 969 6.42 -33.43 -2.58
C ASN A 969 7.09 -32.05 -2.67
N ASP A 970 6.30 -30.99 -2.57
CA ASP A 970 6.80 -29.62 -2.65
C ASP A 970 7.00 -29.05 -1.24
N GLN A 971 8.27 -28.95 -0.84
CA GLN A 971 8.69 -28.25 0.40
C GLN A 971 8.86 -26.73 0.18
N TYR A 972 8.39 -26.21 -0.96
CA TYR A 972 8.52 -24.83 -1.46
C TYR A 972 9.95 -24.37 -1.78
N LEU A 973 10.96 -24.83 -1.04
CA LEU A 973 12.38 -24.56 -1.27
C LEU A 973 12.99 -25.55 -2.26
N TYR A 974 12.85 -26.84 -1.96
CA TYR A 974 13.28 -27.96 -2.80
C TYR A 974 12.11 -28.93 -3.03
N LEU A 975 12.32 -29.92 -3.89
CA LEU A 975 11.35 -30.97 -4.19
C LEU A 975 11.92 -32.31 -3.74
N VAL A 976 11.08 -33.14 -3.14
CA VAL A 976 11.47 -34.50 -2.71
C VAL A 976 10.74 -35.52 -3.58
N PRO A 977 11.45 -36.43 -4.25
CA PRO A 977 10.82 -37.51 -4.99
C PRO A 977 10.17 -38.51 -4.02
N ILE A 978 8.94 -38.91 -4.32
CA ILE A 978 8.19 -39.97 -3.65
C ILE A 978 7.97 -41.07 -4.67
N TYR A 979 8.34 -42.29 -4.33
CA TYR A 979 8.15 -43.46 -5.17
C TYR A 979 6.98 -44.30 -4.63
N ASP A 980 6.09 -44.72 -5.52
CA ASP A 980 4.96 -45.59 -5.24
C ASP A 980 5.25 -46.98 -5.82
N ILE A 981 5.41 -47.96 -4.93
CA ILE A 981 5.85 -49.33 -5.21
C ILE A 981 4.66 -50.27 -5.04
N ASP A 982 4.61 -51.36 -5.81
CA ASP A 982 3.57 -52.37 -5.70
C ASP A 982 3.48 -52.95 -4.26
N PRO A 983 2.28 -53.07 -3.68
CA PRO A 983 2.12 -53.48 -2.28
C PRO A 983 2.76 -54.83 -1.91
N LEU A 984 2.69 -55.83 -2.80
CA LEU A 984 3.28 -57.15 -2.56
C LEU A 984 4.80 -57.09 -2.49
N GLU A 985 5.40 -56.34 -3.40
CA GLU A 985 6.85 -56.11 -3.43
C GLU A 985 7.29 -55.30 -2.21
N LYS A 986 6.48 -54.33 -1.80
CA LYS A 986 6.75 -53.47 -0.64
C LYS A 986 6.79 -54.24 0.69
N ILE A 987 5.93 -55.24 0.88
CA ILE A 987 5.98 -56.13 2.07
C ILE A 987 7.28 -56.94 2.08
N THR A 988 7.69 -57.48 0.93
CA THR A 988 8.94 -58.24 0.78
C THR A 988 10.15 -57.36 1.07
N ASP A 989 10.16 -56.13 0.53
CA ASP A 989 11.22 -55.15 0.75
C ASP A 989 11.31 -54.70 2.21
N ALA A 990 10.16 -54.49 2.88
CA ALA A 990 10.10 -54.08 4.28
C ALA A 990 10.62 -55.18 5.21
N TYR A 991 10.24 -56.44 4.94
CA TYR A 991 10.77 -57.58 5.68
C TYR A 991 12.30 -57.71 5.49
N LEU A 992 12.77 -57.58 4.25
CA LEU A 992 14.20 -57.66 3.95
C LEU A 992 14.98 -56.55 4.64
N ASP A 993 14.47 -55.32 4.65
CA ASP A 993 15.07 -54.19 5.38
C ASP A 993 15.25 -54.52 6.88
N GLN A 994 14.20 -55.01 7.54
CA GLN A 994 14.26 -55.37 8.97
C GLN A 994 15.25 -56.51 9.22
N TYR A 995 15.29 -57.52 8.36
CA TYR A 995 16.25 -58.63 8.46
C TYR A 995 17.70 -58.15 8.30
N LEU A 996 17.97 -57.32 7.28
CA LEU A 996 19.31 -56.81 6.99
C LEU A 996 19.84 -55.95 8.13
N TRP A 997 19.04 -55.03 8.67
CA TRP A 997 19.46 -54.17 9.76
C TRP A 997 19.75 -54.96 11.05
N LEU A 998 18.92 -55.96 11.39
CA LEU A 998 19.15 -56.81 12.56
C LEU A 998 20.46 -57.60 12.44
N GLU A 999 20.66 -58.30 11.32
CA GLU A 999 21.87 -59.12 11.12
C GLU A 999 23.13 -58.26 10.97
N ALA A 1000 23.02 -57.08 10.36
CA ALA A 1000 24.14 -56.15 10.22
C ALA A 1000 24.60 -55.59 11.57
N ASP A 1001 23.68 -55.28 12.48
CA ASP A 1001 24.02 -54.81 13.83
C ASP A 1001 24.61 -55.95 14.68
N GLN A 1002 24.01 -57.14 14.65
CA GLN A 1002 24.54 -58.32 15.35
C GLN A 1002 25.97 -58.69 14.94
N ARG A 1003 26.32 -58.45 13.67
CA ARG A 1003 27.65 -58.71 13.09
C ARG A 1003 28.55 -57.48 13.07
N MET A 1004 28.10 -56.35 13.62
CA MET A 1004 28.82 -55.08 13.69
C MET A 1004 29.38 -54.63 12.32
N LEU A 1005 28.56 -54.72 11.26
CA LEU A 1005 28.95 -54.31 9.91
C LEU A 1005 29.26 -52.81 9.84
N PHE A 1006 28.39 -51.99 10.44
CA PHE A 1006 28.54 -50.54 10.44
C PHE A 1006 29.40 -50.07 11.63
N PRO A 1007 30.50 -49.34 11.38
CA PRO A 1007 31.34 -48.81 12.44
C PRO A 1007 30.69 -47.61 13.15
N ASN A 1008 31.24 -47.27 14.32
CA ASN A 1008 30.75 -46.25 15.26
C ASN A 1008 30.57 -44.83 14.66
N TRP A 1009 31.26 -44.47 13.57
CA TRP A 1009 31.14 -43.16 12.91
C TRP A 1009 29.96 -43.03 11.93
N VAL A 1010 29.32 -44.15 11.56
CA VAL A 1010 28.15 -44.14 10.67
C VAL A 1010 26.93 -43.73 11.46
N LYS A 1011 26.35 -42.58 11.12
CA LYS A 1011 25.18 -41.99 11.76
C LYS A 1011 24.10 -41.70 10.71
N PRO A 1012 22.81 -41.64 11.06
CA PRO A 1012 22.21 -41.87 12.39
C PRO A 1012 22.35 -43.32 12.87
N SER A 1013 22.53 -43.50 14.18
CA SER A 1013 22.49 -44.80 14.86
C SER A 1013 21.32 -44.83 15.84
N ASP A 1014 20.77 -46.01 16.12
CA ASP A 1014 19.58 -46.15 16.97
C ASP A 1014 19.82 -45.76 18.44
N SER A 1015 21.07 -45.75 18.87
CA SER A 1015 21.48 -45.39 20.23
C SER A 1015 21.28 -43.91 20.59
N GLU A 1016 21.23 -43.01 19.60
CA GLU A 1016 21.38 -41.57 19.84
C GLU A 1016 20.48 -40.73 18.93
N PRO A 1017 19.64 -39.83 19.48
CA PRO A 1017 18.97 -38.83 18.67
C PRO A 1017 19.96 -37.76 18.17
N PRO A 1018 19.67 -37.05 17.06
CA PRO A 1018 20.59 -36.06 16.48
C PRO A 1018 21.08 -34.97 17.44
N PRO A 1019 20.27 -34.40 18.36
CA PRO A 1019 20.77 -33.44 19.35
C PRO A 1019 21.81 -34.03 20.31
N LEU A 1020 21.63 -35.30 20.71
CA LEU A 1020 22.60 -36.01 21.55
C LEU A 1020 23.89 -36.30 20.78
N LEU A 1021 23.78 -36.65 19.48
CA LEU A 1021 24.95 -36.81 18.62
C LEU A 1021 25.78 -35.52 18.54
N VAL A 1022 25.13 -34.37 18.33
CA VAL A 1022 25.82 -33.07 18.33
C VAL A 1022 26.49 -32.79 19.68
N TYR A 1023 25.80 -33.08 20.78
CA TYR A 1023 26.36 -32.95 22.12
C TYR A 1023 27.59 -33.84 22.32
N LYS A 1024 27.52 -35.12 21.92
CA LYS A 1024 28.65 -36.06 21.98
C LYS A 1024 29.82 -35.61 21.11
N VAL A 1025 29.57 -35.07 19.92
CA VAL A 1025 30.61 -34.45 19.09
C VAL A 1025 31.27 -33.30 19.85
N CYS A 1026 30.50 -32.38 20.43
CA CYS A 1026 31.06 -31.26 21.20
C CYS A 1026 31.89 -31.72 22.40
N CYS A 1027 31.37 -32.64 23.21
CA CYS A 1027 32.11 -33.22 24.34
C CYS A 1027 33.36 -33.98 23.88
N GLY A 1028 33.23 -34.76 22.81
CA GLY A 1028 34.34 -35.52 22.25
C GLY A 1028 35.46 -34.61 21.72
N VAL A 1029 35.13 -33.53 21.01
CA VAL A 1029 36.14 -32.52 20.61
C VAL A 1029 36.80 -31.91 21.84
N ASN A 1030 36.04 -31.54 22.86
CA ASN A 1030 36.60 -30.93 24.07
C ASN A 1030 37.50 -31.88 24.89
N ASN A 1031 37.24 -33.19 24.84
CA ASN A 1031 37.97 -34.20 25.59
C ASN A 1031 39.26 -34.68 24.89
N MET A 1032 39.53 -34.24 23.66
CA MET A 1032 40.76 -34.58 22.95
C MET A 1032 42.00 -33.96 23.59
N THR A 1033 43.14 -34.63 23.44
CA THR A 1033 44.37 -34.23 24.11
C THR A 1033 44.90 -32.90 23.53
N ASN A 1034 45.07 -31.89 24.38
CA ASN A 1034 45.61 -30.55 24.05
C ASN A 1034 44.95 -29.85 22.85
N VAL A 1035 43.69 -30.15 22.55
CA VAL A 1035 42.99 -29.68 21.35
C VAL A 1035 42.89 -28.15 21.22
N TRP A 1036 42.85 -27.43 22.34
CA TRP A 1036 42.71 -25.97 22.40
C TRP A 1036 44.04 -25.23 22.57
N ASP A 1037 45.14 -25.94 22.83
CA ASP A 1037 46.46 -25.33 22.97
C ASP A 1037 46.96 -24.91 21.58
N THR A 1038 47.38 -23.67 21.40
CA THR A 1038 47.92 -23.16 20.13
C THR A 1038 49.29 -22.51 20.31
N SER A 1039 49.96 -22.78 21.44
CA SER A 1039 51.29 -22.23 21.76
C SER A 1039 52.36 -22.52 20.71
N ASN A 1040 52.31 -23.71 20.08
CA ASN A 1040 53.23 -24.15 19.03
C ASN A 1040 52.70 -23.89 17.59
N ASN A 1041 51.79 -22.93 17.41
CA ASN A 1041 51.09 -22.67 16.13
C ASN A 1041 50.34 -23.88 15.56
N GLU A 1042 49.90 -24.79 16.43
CA GLU A 1042 49.03 -25.91 16.02
C GLU A 1042 47.65 -25.40 15.60
N THR A 1043 47.07 -26.02 14.57
CA THR A 1043 45.80 -25.58 13.99
C THR A 1043 44.76 -26.68 14.03
N LEU A 1044 43.51 -26.28 14.28
CA LEU A 1044 42.34 -27.16 14.29
C LEU A 1044 41.44 -26.81 13.11
N VAL A 1045 41.14 -27.79 12.26
CA VAL A 1045 40.31 -27.60 11.06
C VAL A 1045 39.10 -28.52 11.13
N MET A 1046 37.91 -27.95 11.07
CA MET A 1046 36.66 -28.70 10.97
C MET A 1046 36.11 -28.59 9.55
N VAL A 1047 36.11 -29.70 8.81
CA VAL A 1047 35.50 -29.80 7.50
C VAL A 1047 34.08 -30.34 7.65
N THR A 1048 33.14 -29.65 7.03
CA THR A 1048 31.78 -30.17 6.85
C THR A 1048 31.44 -30.12 5.38
N THR A 1049 31.19 -31.29 4.80
CA THR A 1049 30.90 -31.46 3.38
C THR A 1049 29.73 -32.42 3.18
N GLN A 1050 29.26 -32.57 1.95
CA GLN A 1050 28.21 -33.50 1.57
C GLN A 1050 28.65 -34.29 0.34
N TYR A 1051 28.45 -35.61 0.36
CA TYR A 1051 28.67 -36.44 -0.80
C TYR A 1051 27.66 -36.09 -1.90
N SER A 1052 28.12 -35.33 -2.88
CA SER A 1052 27.25 -34.83 -3.94
C SER A 1052 26.73 -35.97 -4.83
N LYS A 1053 25.40 -36.09 -4.91
CA LYS A 1053 24.69 -37.02 -5.82
C LYS A 1053 25.07 -38.50 -5.63
N LEU A 1054 25.43 -38.93 -4.41
CA LEU A 1054 25.83 -40.32 -4.14
C LEU A 1054 24.78 -41.33 -4.65
N ALA A 1055 23.51 -41.15 -4.26
CA ALA A 1055 22.43 -42.04 -4.69
C ALA A 1055 22.21 -42.09 -6.21
N GLU A 1056 22.52 -41.01 -6.94
CA GLU A 1056 22.36 -40.96 -8.40
C GLU A 1056 23.54 -41.60 -9.13
N LYS A 1057 24.71 -41.67 -8.47
CA LYS A 1057 25.97 -42.11 -9.08
C LYS A 1057 26.40 -43.54 -8.74
N ILE A 1058 25.56 -44.32 -8.05
CA ILE A 1058 25.86 -45.72 -7.75
C ILE A 1058 25.68 -46.56 -9.03
N ASP A 1059 26.74 -47.22 -9.47
CA ASP A 1059 26.68 -48.25 -10.51
C ASP A 1059 26.14 -49.56 -9.92
N LEU A 1060 25.06 -50.06 -10.52
CA LEU A 1060 24.38 -51.27 -10.09
C LEU A 1060 25.24 -52.53 -10.27
N THR A 1061 26.16 -52.53 -11.23
CA THR A 1061 27.04 -53.68 -11.49
C THR A 1061 28.10 -53.83 -10.41
N LEU A 1062 28.77 -52.74 -10.04
CA LEU A 1062 29.70 -52.67 -8.92
C LEU A 1062 28.96 -52.91 -7.60
N LEU A 1063 27.78 -52.31 -7.43
CA LEU A 1063 26.96 -52.52 -6.23
C LEU A 1063 26.65 -54.01 -6.01
N ASN A 1064 26.31 -54.77 -7.06
CA ASN A 1064 26.06 -56.21 -6.93
C ASN A 1064 27.29 -56.95 -6.40
N ARG A 1065 28.48 -56.65 -6.93
CA ARG A 1065 29.74 -57.26 -6.46
C ARG A 1065 30.03 -56.90 -5.00
N LEU A 1066 29.84 -55.64 -4.62
CA LEU A 1066 30.04 -55.18 -3.24
C LEU A 1066 29.03 -55.80 -2.27
N LEU A 1067 27.76 -55.96 -2.68
CA LEU A 1067 26.73 -56.58 -1.84
C LEU A 1067 27.01 -58.07 -1.62
N ARG A 1068 27.54 -58.79 -2.62
CA ARG A 1068 27.94 -60.21 -2.48
C ARG A 1068 29.03 -60.45 -1.42
N LEU A 1069 29.78 -59.42 -1.02
CA LEU A 1069 30.74 -59.53 0.08
C LEU A 1069 30.05 -59.59 1.45
N ILE A 1070 28.88 -58.96 1.59
CA ILE A 1070 28.22 -58.78 2.89
C ILE A 1070 26.97 -59.62 3.08
N VAL A 1071 26.28 -60.02 2.01
CA VAL A 1071 25.04 -60.81 2.05
C VAL A 1071 25.12 -62.01 1.09
N ASP A 1072 24.22 -62.98 1.28
CA ASP A 1072 24.02 -64.07 0.33
C ASP A 1072 23.78 -63.55 -1.10
N HIS A 1073 24.33 -64.26 -2.08
CA HIS A 1073 24.23 -63.92 -3.50
C HIS A 1073 22.79 -63.71 -3.99
N ASN A 1074 21.80 -64.45 -3.50
CA ASN A 1074 20.40 -64.27 -3.90
C ASN A 1074 19.82 -62.93 -3.41
N ILE A 1075 20.20 -62.51 -2.20
CA ILE A 1075 19.79 -61.24 -1.63
C ILE A 1075 20.46 -60.10 -2.40
N ALA A 1076 21.76 -60.22 -2.70
CA ALA A 1076 22.48 -59.24 -3.52
C ALA A 1076 21.83 -59.08 -4.90
N ASP A 1077 21.48 -60.20 -5.56
CA ASP A 1077 20.82 -60.17 -6.87
C ASP A 1077 19.40 -59.59 -6.81
N TYR A 1078 18.65 -59.86 -5.74
CA TYR A 1078 17.35 -59.23 -5.50
C TYR A 1078 17.50 -57.71 -5.35
N MET A 1079 18.42 -57.24 -4.48
CA MET A 1079 18.63 -55.81 -4.21
C MET A 1079 19.13 -55.03 -5.42
N SER A 1080 20.06 -55.59 -6.19
CA SER A 1080 20.55 -54.99 -7.44
C SER A 1080 19.47 -54.98 -8.52
N GLY A 1081 18.77 -56.11 -8.72
CA GLY A 1081 17.67 -56.19 -9.70
C GLY A 1081 16.52 -55.24 -9.37
N LYS A 1082 16.23 -55.02 -8.09
CA LYS A 1082 15.13 -54.16 -7.63
C LYS A 1082 15.35 -52.67 -7.86
N ASN A 1083 16.60 -52.22 -8.01
CA ASN A 1083 16.89 -50.84 -8.42
C ASN A 1083 16.70 -50.64 -9.93
N ASN A 1084 16.73 -51.70 -10.74
CA ASN A 1084 16.57 -51.66 -12.18
C ASN A 1084 15.10 -51.86 -12.60
N VAL A 1085 14.28 -50.84 -12.36
CA VAL A 1085 12.84 -50.85 -12.69
C VAL A 1085 12.48 -49.70 -13.63
N ASN A 1086 11.31 -49.82 -14.25
CA ASN A 1086 10.73 -48.72 -15.03
C ASN A 1086 10.11 -47.69 -14.08
N ILE A 1087 10.58 -46.44 -14.13
CA ILE A 1087 10.01 -45.31 -13.38
C ILE A 1087 8.98 -44.60 -14.26
N ASN A 1088 7.75 -44.49 -13.76
CA ASN A 1088 6.61 -43.92 -14.48
C ASN A 1088 6.11 -42.62 -13.84
N PHE A 1089 5.88 -41.60 -14.67
CA PHE A 1089 5.06 -40.45 -14.32
C PHE A 1089 4.15 -40.06 -15.49
N LYS A 1090 2.87 -40.44 -15.37
CA LYS A 1090 1.82 -40.15 -16.36
C LYS A 1090 2.16 -40.72 -17.75
N ASP A 1091 2.75 -39.87 -18.59
CA ASP A 1091 3.10 -40.10 -20.00
C ASP A 1091 4.62 -40.28 -20.20
N MET A 1092 5.42 -40.24 -19.13
CA MET A 1092 6.87 -40.39 -19.17
C MET A 1092 7.29 -41.69 -18.48
N ASN A 1093 8.10 -42.50 -19.16
CA ASN A 1093 8.65 -43.75 -18.66
C ASN A 1093 10.16 -43.84 -18.94
N HIS A 1094 10.92 -44.47 -18.05
CA HIS A 1094 12.32 -44.82 -18.31
C HIS A 1094 12.80 -45.92 -17.35
N ILE A 1095 13.73 -46.73 -17.83
CA ILE A 1095 14.36 -47.78 -17.02
C ILE A 1095 15.55 -47.17 -16.27
N ASN A 1096 15.58 -47.33 -14.95
CA ASN A 1096 16.68 -46.89 -14.09
C ASN A 1096 17.88 -47.85 -14.20
N GLY A 1097 18.82 -47.56 -15.10
CA GLY A 1097 20.04 -48.37 -15.26
C GLY A 1097 21.22 -47.90 -14.39
N TYR A 1098 21.15 -46.69 -13.85
CA TYR A 1098 22.23 -46.05 -13.10
C TYR A 1098 21.70 -45.22 -11.94
N GLY A 1099 22.23 -45.44 -10.73
CA GLY A 1099 21.72 -44.87 -9.49
C GLY A 1099 20.67 -45.77 -8.81
N ILE A 1100 20.42 -45.49 -7.52
CA ILE A 1100 19.48 -46.24 -6.69
C ILE A 1100 18.17 -45.50 -6.48
N ILE A 1101 17.11 -46.26 -6.23
CA ILE A 1101 15.78 -45.74 -5.93
C ILE A 1101 15.65 -45.55 -4.42
N ARG A 1102 15.53 -44.30 -3.97
CA ARG A 1102 15.48 -43.94 -2.54
C ARG A 1102 14.19 -44.39 -1.83
N GLY A 1103 13.15 -44.71 -2.59
CA GLY A 1103 11.85 -45.13 -2.03
C GLY A 1103 11.73 -46.61 -1.71
N LEU A 1104 12.70 -47.46 -2.11
CA LEU A 1104 12.75 -48.86 -1.68
C LEU A 1104 13.00 -48.92 -0.16
N GLN A 1105 12.40 -49.87 0.54
CA GLN A 1105 12.49 -49.94 2.00
C GLN A 1105 13.94 -50.17 2.46
N PHE A 1106 14.65 -51.12 1.84
CA PHE A 1106 16.06 -51.43 2.11
C PHE A 1106 17.06 -50.44 1.46
N SER A 1107 16.58 -49.38 0.79
CA SER A 1107 17.47 -48.38 0.18
C SER A 1107 18.36 -47.68 1.21
N SER A 1108 17.85 -47.55 2.44
CA SER A 1108 18.60 -47.05 3.60
C SER A 1108 19.89 -47.84 3.83
N PHE A 1109 19.80 -49.17 3.85
CA PHE A 1109 20.91 -50.08 4.05
C PHE A 1109 21.94 -50.00 2.92
N VAL A 1110 21.47 -50.04 1.66
CA VAL A 1110 22.33 -49.91 0.47
C VAL A 1110 23.10 -48.59 0.49
N PHE A 1111 22.40 -47.49 0.80
CA PHE A 1111 23.02 -46.18 0.85
C PHE A 1111 24.09 -46.09 1.93
N GLN A 1112 23.81 -46.58 3.14
CA GLN A 1112 24.74 -46.54 4.26
C GLN A 1112 25.97 -47.42 4.03
N TYR A 1113 25.79 -48.60 3.42
CA TYR A 1113 26.89 -49.50 3.06
C TYR A 1113 27.76 -48.91 1.96
N TYR A 1114 27.17 -48.39 0.89
CA TYR A 1114 27.94 -47.76 -0.17
C TYR A 1114 28.67 -46.50 0.34
N ALA A 1115 28.03 -45.72 1.21
CA ALA A 1115 28.68 -44.58 1.84
C ALA A 1115 29.82 -45.01 2.79
N LEU A 1116 29.72 -46.16 3.47
CA LEU A 1116 30.83 -46.74 4.23
C LEU A 1116 32.01 -47.08 3.31
N VAL A 1117 31.77 -47.65 2.14
CA VAL A 1117 32.82 -47.91 1.14
C VAL A 1117 33.53 -46.60 0.75
N VAL A 1118 32.79 -45.50 0.58
CA VAL A 1118 33.38 -44.18 0.33
C VAL A 1118 34.12 -43.64 1.56
N ASP A 1119 33.62 -43.86 2.79
CA ASP A 1119 34.31 -43.46 4.02
C ASP A 1119 35.71 -44.10 4.12
N LEU A 1120 35.85 -45.35 3.68
CA LEU A 1120 37.13 -46.06 3.66
C LEU A 1120 38.12 -45.48 2.64
N LEU A 1121 37.63 -44.87 1.56
CA LEU A 1121 38.48 -44.13 0.61
C LEU A 1121 38.97 -42.82 1.22
N VAL A 1122 38.10 -42.12 1.97
CA VAL A 1122 38.45 -40.85 2.62
C VAL A 1122 39.40 -41.04 3.80
N LEU A 1123 39.16 -42.06 4.65
CA LEU A 1123 39.98 -42.31 5.85
C LEU A 1123 41.24 -43.13 5.56
N GLY A 1124 41.19 -44.03 4.59
CA GLY A 1124 42.15 -45.13 4.47
C GLY A 1124 41.95 -46.23 5.53
N LEU A 1125 42.43 -47.44 5.24
CA LEU A 1125 42.20 -48.62 6.10
C LEU A 1125 42.85 -48.50 7.47
N THR A 1126 44.03 -47.88 7.56
CA THR A 1126 44.78 -47.73 8.81
C THR A 1126 44.01 -46.84 9.78
N ARG A 1127 43.63 -45.63 9.35
CA ARG A 1127 42.91 -44.69 10.22
C ARG A 1127 41.48 -45.16 10.53
N ALA A 1128 40.80 -45.78 9.57
CA ALA A 1128 39.50 -46.39 9.80
C ALA A 1128 39.56 -47.49 10.87
N SER A 1129 40.63 -48.30 10.88
CA SER A 1129 40.83 -49.35 11.89
C SER A 1129 41.11 -48.77 13.29
N ASP A 1130 41.90 -47.69 13.36
CA ASP A 1130 42.19 -47.00 14.63
C ASP A 1130 40.90 -46.41 15.26
N ILE A 1131 40.02 -45.81 14.46
CA ILE A 1131 38.75 -45.21 14.94
C ILE A 1131 37.73 -46.30 15.33
N ALA A 1132 37.66 -47.40 14.57
CA ALA A 1132 36.73 -48.50 14.87
C ALA A 1132 37.17 -49.36 16.07
N GLY A 1133 38.45 -49.31 16.44
CA GLY A 1133 39.04 -50.19 17.45
C GLY A 1133 39.18 -51.64 16.97
N PRO A 1134 39.77 -52.54 17.77
CA PRO A 1134 39.94 -53.94 17.39
C PRO A 1134 38.58 -54.68 17.27
N PRO A 1135 38.42 -55.68 16.37
CA PRO A 1135 37.12 -56.35 16.17
C PRO A 1135 36.58 -57.09 17.39
N ARG A 1136 37.45 -57.50 18.32
CA ARG A 1136 37.06 -58.17 19.57
C ARG A 1136 36.45 -57.19 20.58
N MET A 1137 36.84 -55.92 20.53
CA MET A 1137 36.41 -54.87 21.45
C MET A 1137 36.35 -53.55 20.65
N PRO A 1138 35.26 -53.32 19.89
CA PRO A 1138 35.13 -52.11 19.10
C PRO A 1138 35.00 -50.88 20.00
N ASN A 1139 35.52 -49.74 19.53
CA ASN A 1139 35.43 -48.48 20.25
C ASN A 1139 34.01 -47.91 20.18
N GLU A 1140 33.59 -47.19 21.23
CA GLU A 1140 32.41 -46.34 21.14
C GLU A 1140 32.68 -45.10 20.28
N PHE A 1141 31.62 -44.36 19.94
CA PHE A 1141 31.75 -43.09 19.22
C PHE A 1141 32.58 -42.09 20.06
N MET A 1142 33.57 -41.45 19.45
CA MET A 1142 34.52 -40.50 20.07
C MET A 1142 35.54 -41.10 21.05
N GLN A 1143 35.82 -42.41 20.98
CA GLN A 1143 36.84 -43.07 21.79
C GLN A 1143 37.93 -43.72 20.92
N PHE A 1144 39.17 -43.69 21.42
CA PHE A 1144 40.33 -44.41 20.88
C PHE A 1144 40.82 -45.44 21.90
N THR A 1145 41.64 -46.40 21.47
CA THR A 1145 42.21 -47.41 22.37
C THR A 1145 43.22 -46.83 23.35
N ASP A 1146 43.97 -45.82 22.91
CA ASP A 1146 45.09 -45.21 23.63
C ASP A 1146 45.40 -43.82 23.06
N LEU A 1147 46.09 -43.00 23.86
CA LEU A 1147 46.42 -41.63 23.49
C LEU A 1147 47.41 -41.55 22.32
N ALA A 1148 48.27 -42.57 22.14
CA ALA A 1148 49.22 -42.61 21.03
C ALA A 1148 48.53 -42.89 19.68
N THR A 1149 47.48 -43.73 19.65
CA THR A 1149 46.67 -43.91 18.43
C THR A 1149 45.82 -42.69 18.09
N GLU A 1150 45.34 -41.95 19.08
CA GLU A 1150 44.69 -40.65 18.85
C GLU A 1150 45.64 -39.69 18.12
N GLN A 1151 46.90 -39.59 18.58
CA GLN A 1151 47.89 -38.62 18.10
C GLN A 1151 48.62 -38.99 16.80
N ARG A 1152 48.58 -40.25 16.37
CA ARG A 1152 49.32 -40.74 15.20
C ARG A 1152 48.96 -40.07 13.87
N HIS A 1153 47.74 -39.55 13.72
CA HIS A 1153 47.22 -39.05 12.45
C HIS A 1153 46.52 -37.69 12.61
N PRO A 1154 46.56 -36.79 11.62
CA PRO A 1154 45.88 -35.49 11.70
C PRO A 1154 44.36 -35.58 11.89
N ILE A 1155 43.68 -36.52 11.23
CA ILE A 1155 42.23 -36.76 11.40
C ILE A 1155 41.92 -37.27 12.81
N ARG A 1156 41.24 -36.48 13.64
CA ARG A 1156 40.88 -36.85 15.03
C ARG A 1156 39.43 -37.28 15.22
N LEU A 1157 38.52 -36.74 14.41
CA LEU A 1157 37.10 -37.11 14.42
C LEU A 1157 36.66 -37.36 12.99
N TYR A 1158 35.89 -38.43 12.81
CA TYR A 1158 35.12 -38.67 11.61
C TYR A 1158 33.68 -39.03 12.01
N CYS A 1159 32.71 -38.35 11.42
CA CYS A 1159 31.30 -38.65 11.61
C CYS A 1159 30.58 -38.42 10.29
N ARG A 1160 29.82 -39.41 9.84
CA ARG A 1160 28.96 -39.27 8.66
C ARG A 1160 27.51 -39.39 9.07
N TYR A 1161 26.73 -38.34 8.83
CA TYR A 1161 25.29 -38.33 8.99
C TYR A 1161 24.60 -38.47 7.64
N VAL A 1162 24.19 -39.69 7.28
CA VAL A 1162 23.67 -40.04 5.95
C VAL A 1162 24.69 -39.68 4.85
N ASP A 1163 24.53 -38.53 4.22
CA ASP A 1163 25.38 -38.00 3.14
C ASP A 1163 26.25 -36.81 3.58
N GLN A 1164 26.06 -36.29 4.79
CA GLN A 1164 26.86 -35.22 5.37
C GLN A 1164 28.06 -35.79 6.12
N VAL A 1165 29.24 -35.27 5.85
CA VAL A 1165 30.49 -35.73 6.45
C VAL A 1165 31.09 -34.60 7.27
N HIS A 1166 31.51 -34.95 8.48
CA HIS A 1166 32.12 -34.08 9.47
C HIS A 1166 33.48 -34.66 9.86
N ILE A 1167 34.54 -33.91 9.56
CA ILE A 1167 35.93 -34.34 9.82
C ILE A 1167 36.64 -33.26 10.61
N LEU A 1168 37.28 -33.65 11.72
CA LEU A 1168 38.13 -32.76 12.49
C LEU A 1168 39.59 -33.15 12.29
N PHE A 1169 40.41 -32.18 11.92
CA PHE A 1169 41.84 -32.32 11.79
C PHE A 1169 42.56 -31.51 12.86
N ARG A 1170 43.64 -32.06 13.38
CA ARG A 1170 44.62 -31.37 14.21
C ARG A 1170 45.97 -31.46 13.51
N PHE A 1171 46.46 -30.33 13.03
CA PHE A 1171 47.75 -30.23 12.32
C PHE A 1171 48.80 -29.58 13.22
N THR A 1172 50.02 -30.09 13.13
CA THR A 1172 51.22 -29.37 13.56
C THR A 1172 51.58 -28.24 12.58
N ASP A 1173 52.42 -27.29 12.99
CA ASP A 1173 52.84 -26.17 12.12
C ASP A 1173 53.56 -26.66 10.85
N GLU A 1174 54.36 -27.72 10.95
CA GLU A 1174 55.08 -28.31 9.82
C GLU A 1174 54.12 -28.98 8.82
N GLU A 1175 53.18 -29.81 9.32
CA GLU A 1175 52.17 -30.47 8.49
C GLU A 1175 51.25 -29.46 7.79
N ALA A 1176 50.83 -28.41 8.51
CA ALA A 1176 49.98 -27.37 7.95
C ALA A 1176 50.69 -26.60 6.83
N LYS A 1177 51.97 -26.24 7.02
CA LYS A 1177 52.77 -25.54 6.00
C LYS A 1177 53.04 -26.41 4.78
N ASP A 1178 53.38 -27.68 4.98
CA ASP A 1178 53.60 -28.63 3.89
C ASP A 1178 52.34 -28.80 3.03
N LEU A 1179 51.18 -29.02 3.68
CA LEU A 1179 49.91 -29.19 2.97
C LEU A 1179 49.51 -27.92 2.20
N ILE A 1180 49.69 -26.74 2.79
CA ILE A 1180 49.47 -25.46 2.10
C ILE A 1180 50.43 -25.31 0.91
N GLN A 1181 51.70 -25.67 1.07
CA GLN A 1181 52.69 -25.58 0.01
C GLN A 1181 52.35 -26.49 -1.16
N ARG A 1182 51.96 -27.75 -0.89
CA ARG A 1182 51.45 -28.68 -1.92
C ARG A 1182 50.25 -28.10 -2.65
N PHE A 1183 49.26 -27.58 -1.90
CA PHE A 1183 48.08 -26.96 -2.49
C PHE A 1183 48.42 -25.76 -3.38
N LEU A 1184 49.29 -24.86 -2.93
CA LEU A 1184 49.68 -23.65 -3.69
C LEU A 1184 50.61 -23.96 -4.87
N THR A 1185 51.30 -25.09 -4.85
CA THR A 1185 52.10 -25.56 -5.99
C THR A 1185 51.18 -25.97 -7.15
N GLU A 1186 50.09 -26.68 -6.85
CA GLU A 1186 49.07 -27.08 -7.83
C GLU A 1186 48.10 -25.95 -8.19
N ASN A 1187 47.76 -25.08 -7.22
CA ASN A 1187 46.81 -23.98 -7.37
C ASN A 1187 47.44 -22.65 -6.91
N PRO A 1188 48.28 -22.00 -7.74
CA PRO A 1188 48.96 -20.77 -7.36
C PRO A 1188 47.98 -19.59 -7.20
N ASP A 1189 48.09 -18.85 -6.09
CA ASP A 1189 47.33 -17.62 -5.81
C ASP A 1189 48.26 -16.41 -5.59
N PRO A 1190 48.70 -15.74 -6.67
CA PRO A 1190 49.58 -14.57 -6.56
C PRO A 1190 48.88 -13.31 -6.05
N ASN A 1191 47.55 -13.21 -6.18
CA ASN A 1191 46.76 -12.00 -5.90
C ASN A 1191 46.06 -12.02 -4.52
N ASN A 1192 46.21 -13.11 -3.74
CA ASN A 1192 45.47 -13.36 -2.50
C ASN A 1192 43.94 -13.42 -2.69
N GLU A 1193 43.48 -13.92 -3.84
CA GLU A 1193 42.06 -14.03 -4.19
C GLU A 1193 41.35 -15.16 -3.43
N ASN A 1194 42.10 -16.08 -2.82
CA ASN A 1194 41.55 -17.20 -2.03
C ASN A 1194 40.58 -16.75 -0.93
N ILE A 1195 40.74 -15.52 -0.42
CA ILE A 1195 39.92 -14.91 0.64
C ILE A 1195 38.51 -14.52 0.15
N VAL A 1196 38.37 -14.09 -1.10
CA VAL A 1196 37.12 -13.50 -1.64
C VAL A 1196 36.03 -14.57 -1.76
N GLY A 1197 36.38 -15.74 -2.29
CA GLY A 1197 35.46 -16.85 -2.51
C GLY A 1197 35.22 -17.76 -1.29
N TYR A 1198 35.71 -17.41 -0.10
CA TYR A 1198 35.61 -18.27 1.08
C TYR A 1198 34.30 -18.05 1.84
N ASN A 1199 33.40 -19.04 1.79
CA ASN A 1199 32.09 -18.96 2.45
C ASN A 1199 32.24 -18.92 3.98
N ASN A 1200 31.45 -18.06 4.64
CA ASN A 1200 31.42 -17.95 6.10
C ASN A 1200 29.98 -17.92 6.62
N LYS A 1201 29.78 -18.33 7.87
CA LYS A 1201 28.47 -18.37 8.53
C LYS A 1201 28.02 -16.96 8.91
N LYS A 1202 27.12 -16.37 8.12
CA LYS A 1202 26.53 -15.04 8.37
C LYS A 1202 25.49 -15.00 9.50
N CYS A 1203 25.16 -16.14 10.09
CA CYS A 1203 24.27 -16.18 11.25
C CYS A 1203 24.94 -15.69 12.55
N TRP A 1204 26.27 -15.79 12.65
CA TRP A 1204 27.01 -15.33 13.82
C TRP A 1204 27.36 -13.85 13.70
N PRO A 1205 27.46 -13.13 14.84
CA PRO A 1205 28.07 -11.81 14.88
C PRO A 1205 29.45 -11.82 14.24
N ARG A 1206 29.87 -10.66 13.73
CA ARG A 1206 31.03 -10.60 12.87
C ARG A 1206 32.35 -10.91 13.58
N ASP A 1207 32.42 -10.68 14.89
CA ASP A 1207 33.59 -11.00 15.73
C ASP A 1207 33.70 -12.49 16.08
N CYS A 1208 32.55 -13.19 16.12
CA CYS A 1208 32.47 -14.59 16.53
C CYS A 1208 32.58 -15.57 15.35
N ARG A 1209 32.42 -15.10 14.11
CA ARG A 1209 32.64 -15.94 12.91
C ARG A 1209 34.13 -16.05 12.60
N MET A 1210 34.50 -17.10 11.84
CA MET A 1210 35.89 -17.34 11.44
C MET A 1210 36.48 -16.08 10.77
N ARG A 1211 37.63 -15.63 11.28
CA ARG A 1211 38.40 -14.53 10.68
C ARG A 1211 39.07 -15.04 9.41
N ARG A 1212 39.13 -14.20 8.38
CA ARG A 1212 39.72 -14.58 7.10
C ARG A 1212 41.19 -14.17 7.03
N ILE A 1213 42.05 -14.98 7.62
CA ILE A 1213 43.52 -14.82 7.55
C ILE A 1213 44.05 -15.66 6.40
N LYS A 1214 45.11 -15.18 5.71
CA LYS A 1214 45.69 -15.88 4.55
C LYS A 1214 46.07 -17.34 4.87
N HIS A 1215 46.75 -17.56 5.99
CA HIS A 1215 47.13 -18.90 6.44
C HIS A 1215 45.90 -19.81 6.61
N ASP A 1216 44.94 -19.42 7.45
CA ASP A 1216 43.75 -20.22 7.76
C ASP A 1216 42.87 -20.51 6.52
N VAL A 1217 42.74 -19.52 5.63
CA VAL A 1217 41.95 -19.67 4.39
C VAL A 1217 42.65 -20.64 3.43
N ASN A 1218 43.97 -20.50 3.27
CA ASN A 1218 44.74 -21.41 2.44
C ASN A 1218 44.74 -22.83 3.03
N LEU A 1219 44.88 -22.97 4.35
CA LEU A 1219 44.79 -24.26 5.03
C LEU A 1219 43.41 -24.89 4.82
N GLY A 1220 42.32 -24.13 5.05
CA GLY A 1220 40.97 -24.63 4.86
C GLY A 1220 40.69 -25.07 3.41
N ARG A 1221 41.26 -24.38 2.42
CA ARG A 1221 41.19 -24.78 1.00
C ARG A 1221 42.07 -26.00 0.71
N ALA A 1222 43.27 -26.06 1.27
CA ALA A 1222 44.21 -27.15 1.09
C ALA A 1222 43.67 -28.47 1.66
N VAL A 1223 43.09 -28.43 2.87
CA VAL A 1223 42.43 -29.60 3.49
C VAL A 1223 41.22 -30.04 2.66
N PHE A 1224 40.42 -29.09 2.17
CA PHE A 1224 39.28 -29.44 1.31
C PHE A 1224 39.74 -30.03 -0.04
N TRP A 1225 40.82 -29.51 -0.61
CA TRP A 1225 41.43 -30.02 -1.84
C TRP A 1225 41.99 -31.44 -1.65
N GLU A 1226 42.68 -31.71 -0.54
CA GLU A 1226 43.20 -33.05 -0.23
C GLU A 1226 42.08 -34.07 -0.04
N ILE A 1227 40.95 -33.69 0.58
CA ILE A 1227 39.78 -34.58 0.75
C ILE A 1227 38.94 -34.71 -0.53
N GLN A 1228 39.05 -33.74 -1.45
CA GLN A 1228 38.36 -33.78 -2.72
C GLN A 1228 39.06 -34.70 -3.74
N ASN A 1229 40.39 -34.76 -3.68
CA ASN A 1229 41.21 -35.68 -4.46
C ASN A 1229 41.11 -37.10 -3.90
#